data_AF-A0A261F068-F1
#
_entry.id   AF-A0A261F068-F1
#
_cell.length_a   1.000
_cell.length_b   1.000
_cell.length_c   1.000
_cell.angle_alpha   90.00
_cell.angle_beta   90.00
_cell.angle_gamma   90.00
#
_symmetry.space_group_name_H-M   'P 1'
#
loop_
_entity.id
_entity.type
_entity.pdbx_description
1 polymer ?
#
loop_
_entity_poly.entity_id
_entity_poly.type
_entity_poly.pdbx_seq_one_letter_code
_entity_poly.pdbx_strand_id
1 'polypeptide(L)'
;MAQASQDSQASSSSSYSLSASAASSESCADRADSATAASFASAHLDEATRTVLRYQAHADATADAPTRARVLSIEGSDPIGGAGTMADMKAFTAHGVFGYAAMTCVCAQNTQGVTDIVNMEPAFLRAQLDSVADDGRIDSMKIGMLGTSQIVDCVRDWLQALLDDYARRGLPRPWVVIDPVMYAKSGDSLLTPDAEEELRTILPLADIITPNVPELAALVHADAAPTTWDGAVLMARRVAEELGVIVYAKAGMFALSGAENSDDSPAVAGPAPAGADAARTRGTGANPAPACDDALIIPAAVLDRLADAEKATGGIVVNSAPAPTRTDLASRPGTAADADTATRVITLPGRRVATVNVHGTGDSLSASLAALRPQYASWEETARAAKDWMTGAIAAADGLHVGHGHGPIDFMWMAPPTARTFTDDYWTQVRGVRERIREMPFIQRMLDGTLDLLDFSFYLHQDDLYLTDYSSLLALASVRADTLHDRTFFAHAAAGGVDAEVSFHGQWFVEHGFSPEPQTMSTVTAAYIGHEHRVADSGSYAQLAAVVMPCFWLYGAIGLDIMKQAADRRLDLDSHPYGAWIRQYSDTSFNTSVARELAVCNRLAREGSRANYDAMMDAALISSEHEYLFFNQGIDRPALVR
;
A
#
# COMPACT_ATOMS: atom_id res chain seq x y z
N MET A 1 -32.45 5.81 -55.01
CA MET A 1 -33.37 5.11 -55.93
C MET A 1 -32.78 3.73 -56.21
N ALA A 2 -33.55 2.66 -55.94
CA ALA A 2 -33.38 1.23 -56.29
C ALA A 2 -32.06 0.55 -55.84
N GLN A 3 -31.97 -0.38 -54.86
CA GLN A 3 -32.66 -1.67 -54.59
C GLN A 3 -32.37 -2.81 -55.59
N ALA A 4 -31.65 -3.85 -55.11
CA ALA A 4 -32.03 -5.28 -55.07
C ALA A 4 -31.20 -6.37 -55.82
N SER A 5 -31.21 -7.56 -55.18
CA SER A 5 -30.81 -8.95 -55.52
C SER A 5 -29.34 -9.36 -55.22
N GLN A 6 -29.01 -10.23 -54.23
CA GLN A 6 -29.24 -11.71 -54.08
C GLN A 6 -28.60 -12.48 -55.26
N ASP A 7 -27.68 -13.45 -55.14
CA ASP A 7 -27.66 -14.64 -54.29
C ASP A 7 -26.33 -15.46 -54.39
N SER A 8 -26.06 -16.25 -53.34
CA SER A 8 -25.34 -17.56 -53.27
C SER A 8 -23.83 -17.69 -53.58
N GLN A 9 -23.04 -18.11 -52.58
CA GLN A 9 -22.61 -19.52 -52.36
C GLN A 9 -21.78 -19.65 -51.06
N ALA A 10 -21.92 -20.81 -50.42
CA ALA A 10 -21.48 -21.15 -49.07
C ALA A 10 -20.40 -22.25 -49.06
N SER A 11 -19.52 -22.23 -48.03
CA SER A 11 -18.93 -23.39 -47.31
C SER A 11 -17.82 -22.84 -46.38
N SER A 12 -17.60 -23.22 -45.12
CA SER A 12 -18.10 -24.31 -44.28
C SER A 12 -17.62 -24.04 -42.84
N SER A 13 -18.51 -24.08 -41.84
CA SER A 13 -18.14 -24.24 -40.43
C SER A 13 -18.85 -25.48 -39.88
N SER A 14 -18.05 -26.39 -39.32
CA SER A 14 -18.48 -27.68 -38.79
C SER A 14 -19.05 -27.50 -37.38
N SER A 15 -20.36 -27.62 -37.23
CA SER A 15 -21.04 -27.82 -35.94
C SER A 15 -21.46 -29.28 -35.80
N TYR A 16 -20.97 -29.94 -34.75
CA TYR A 16 -21.39 -31.29 -34.38
C TYR A 16 -22.82 -31.26 -33.82
N SER A 17 -23.73 -31.96 -34.49
CA SER A 17 -25.10 -32.24 -34.04
C SER A 17 -25.12 -33.48 -33.15
N LEU A 18 -25.70 -33.40 -31.95
CA LEU A 18 -26.16 -34.57 -31.21
C LEU A 18 -27.66 -34.77 -31.50
N SER A 19 -27.95 -35.86 -32.20
CA SER A 19 -29.30 -36.32 -32.53
C SER A 19 -30.01 -36.91 -31.32
N ALA A 20 -31.27 -36.53 -31.14
CA ALA A 20 -32.22 -37.13 -30.22
C ALA A 20 -32.53 -38.59 -30.56
N SER A 21 -32.73 -39.43 -29.54
CA SER A 21 -33.60 -40.61 -29.66
C SER A 21 -34.79 -40.45 -28.70
N ALA A 22 -35.96 -40.18 -29.28
CA ALA A 22 -37.23 -40.31 -28.62
C ALA A 22 -37.60 -41.79 -28.53
N ALA A 23 -37.84 -42.29 -27.33
CA ALA A 23 -38.55 -43.54 -27.08
C ALA A 23 -39.72 -43.24 -26.16
N SER A 24 -40.93 -43.36 -26.70
CA SER A 24 -42.21 -43.23 -26.01
C SER A 24 -42.64 -44.56 -25.40
N SER A 25 -42.96 -44.59 -24.11
CA SER A 25 -43.94 -45.52 -23.54
C SER A 25 -44.51 -44.97 -22.23
N GLU A 26 -45.73 -44.45 -22.35
CA GLU A 26 -46.87 -44.49 -21.42
C GLU A 26 -46.65 -44.64 -19.89
N SER A 27 -47.19 -43.63 -19.17
CA SER A 27 -48.13 -43.77 -18.05
C SER A 27 -47.78 -44.72 -16.89
N CYS A 28 -47.35 -44.14 -15.76
CA CYS A 28 -48.12 -44.23 -14.51
C CYS A 28 -47.60 -43.17 -13.55
N ALA A 29 -48.53 -42.43 -12.93
CA ALA A 29 -48.24 -41.52 -11.85
C ALA A 29 -47.57 -42.28 -10.69
N ASP A 30 -46.43 -41.80 -10.23
CA ASP A 30 -46.12 -41.81 -8.82
C ASP A 30 -45.35 -40.55 -8.45
N ARG A 31 -45.89 -39.82 -7.46
CA ARG A 31 -45.26 -38.69 -6.81
C ARG A 31 -44.04 -39.21 -6.04
N ALA A 32 -42.90 -39.33 -6.71
CA ALA A 32 -41.63 -39.39 -6.03
C ALA A 32 -41.23 -37.95 -5.65
N ASP A 33 -41.24 -37.67 -4.36
CA ASP A 33 -40.82 -36.41 -3.74
C ASP A 33 -39.57 -35.84 -4.43
N SER A 34 -39.69 -34.68 -5.07
CA SER A 34 -38.56 -33.92 -5.61
C SER A 34 -37.50 -33.59 -4.54
N ALA A 35 -37.90 -33.59 -3.26
CA ALA A 35 -37.01 -33.47 -2.11
C ALA A 35 -36.18 -34.74 -1.82
N THR A 36 -36.69 -35.95 -2.11
CA THR A 36 -35.96 -37.21 -1.84
C THR A 36 -34.96 -37.55 -2.94
N ALA A 37 -35.25 -37.21 -4.21
CA ALA A 37 -34.30 -37.40 -5.31
C ALA A 37 -33.05 -36.48 -5.19
N ALA A 38 -33.24 -35.23 -4.74
CA ALA A 38 -32.14 -34.31 -4.45
C ALA A 38 -31.31 -34.75 -3.23
N SER A 39 -31.96 -35.32 -2.21
CA SER A 39 -31.31 -35.87 -1.01
C SER A 39 -30.48 -37.13 -1.30
N PHE A 40 -30.92 -38.00 -2.23
CA PHE A 40 -30.19 -39.22 -2.59
C PHE A 40 -28.97 -38.94 -3.49
N ALA A 41 -29.06 -37.91 -4.34
CA ALA A 41 -27.96 -37.53 -5.23
C ALA A 41 -26.78 -36.89 -4.49
N SER A 42 -27.00 -36.18 -3.37
CA SER A 42 -25.93 -35.49 -2.65
C SER A 42 -25.05 -36.41 -1.78
N ALA A 43 -25.58 -37.57 -1.36
CA ALA A 43 -24.90 -38.52 -0.48
C ALA A 43 -23.72 -39.27 -1.15
N HIS A 44 -23.63 -39.24 -2.48
CA HIS A 44 -22.58 -39.90 -3.26
C HIS A 44 -21.62 -38.93 -3.97
N LEU A 45 -21.72 -37.63 -3.69
CA LEU A 45 -20.83 -36.63 -4.25
C LEU A 45 -19.53 -36.57 -3.45
N ASP A 46 -18.40 -36.64 -4.15
CA ASP A 46 -17.10 -36.35 -3.55
C ASP A 46 -17.01 -34.89 -3.06
N GLU A 47 -16.02 -34.60 -2.19
CA GLU A 47 -15.86 -33.28 -1.57
C GLU A 47 -15.64 -32.17 -2.61
N ALA A 48 -14.95 -32.48 -3.72
CA ALA A 48 -14.71 -31.52 -4.79
C ALA A 48 -16.02 -31.11 -5.45
N THR A 49 -16.90 -32.06 -5.78
CA THR A 49 -18.19 -31.80 -6.40
C THR A 49 -19.14 -31.06 -5.46
N ARG A 50 -19.17 -31.43 -4.16
CA ARG A 50 -19.93 -30.68 -3.13
C ARG A 50 -19.41 -29.26 -2.95
N THR A 51 -18.13 -29.04 -3.16
CA THR A 51 -17.51 -27.70 -3.12
C THR A 51 -17.90 -26.88 -4.35
N VAL A 52 -17.83 -27.46 -5.55
CA VAL A 52 -18.29 -26.81 -6.80
C VAL A 52 -19.76 -26.42 -6.71
N LEU A 53 -20.64 -27.32 -6.26
CA LEU A 53 -22.06 -27.03 -6.10
C LEU A 53 -22.32 -25.91 -5.06
N ARG A 54 -21.52 -25.83 -3.99
CA ARG A 54 -21.59 -24.71 -3.03
C ARG A 54 -21.19 -23.38 -3.68
N TYR A 55 -20.14 -23.37 -4.50
CA TYR A 55 -19.74 -22.17 -5.24
C TYR A 55 -20.79 -21.75 -6.27
N GLN A 56 -21.38 -22.71 -7.00
CA GLN A 56 -22.46 -22.42 -7.96
C GLN A 56 -23.70 -21.87 -7.26
N ALA A 57 -24.17 -22.53 -6.19
CA ALA A 57 -25.30 -22.04 -5.43
C ALA A 57 -25.04 -20.66 -4.81
N HIS A 58 -23.80 -20.37 -4.37
CA HIS A 58 -23.42 -19.05 -3.89
C HIS A 58 -23.43 -18.02 -5.04
N ALA A 59 -22.87 -18.35 -6.20
CA ALA A 59 -22.87 -17.48 -7.37
C ALA A 59 -24.31 -17.17 -7.84
N ASP A 60 -25.17 -18.18 -7.91
CA ASP A 60 -26.58 -18.02 -8.27
C ASP A 60 -27.32 -17.16 -7.23
N ALA A 61 -27.07 -17.37 -5.93
CA ALA A 61 -27.67 -16.59 -4.86
C ALA A 61 -27.17 -15.13 -4.78
N THR A 62 -26.03 -14.83 -5.39
CA THR A 62 -25.40 -13.49 -5.39
C THR A 62 -25.40 -12.83 -6.76
N ALA A 63 -26.03 -13.44 -7.77
CA ALA A 63 -26.07 -12.93 -9.14
C ALA A 63 -26.64 -11.50 -9.23
N ASP A 64 -27.65 -11.19 -8.40
CA ASP A 64 -28.27 -9.87 -8.30
C ASP A 64 -27.71 -9.01 -7.14
N ALA A 65 -26.68 -9.50 -6.44
CA ALA A 65 -26.06 -8.74 -5.35
C ALA A 65 -25.24 -7.57 -5.93
N PRO A 66 -25.20 -6.41 -5.25
CA PRO A 66 -24.40 -5.29 -5.71
C PRO A 66 -22.91 -5.66 -5.68
N THR A 67 -22.15 -5.19 -6.67
CA THR A 67 -20.70 -5.42 -6.76
C THR A 67 -19.90 -4.70 -5.66
N ARG A 68 -20.56 -3.82 -4.90
CA ARG A 68 -19.98 -2.98 -3.85
C ARG A 68 -21.00 -2.86 -2.71
N ALA A 69 -20.55 -2.97 -1.46
CA ALA A 69 -21.39 -2.62 -0.32
C ALA A 69 -21.71 -1.12 -0.35
N ARG A 70 -22.88 -0.73 0.16
CA ARG A 70 -23.33 0.67 0.21
C ARG A 70 -23.25 1.18 1.64
N VAL A 71 -22.42 2.19 1.86
CA VAL A 71 -22.06 2.65 3.20
C VAL A 71 -22.39 4.11 3.36
N LEU A 72 -23.20 4.45 4.37
CA LEU A 72 -23.64 5.83 4.64
C LEU A 72 -22.73 6.50 5.67
N SER A 73 -22.24 7.70 5.38
CA SER A 73 -21.65 8.61 6.35
C SER A 73 -22.69 9.63 6.82
N ILE A 74 -22.81 9.84 8.14
CA ILE A 74 -23.62 10.89 8.76
C ILE A 74 -22.69 11.74 9.64
N GLU A 75 -22.21 12.87 9.12
CA GLU A 75 -21.20 13.69 9.79
C GLU A 75 -21.12 15.12 9.24
N GLY A 76 -20.39 16.00 9.92
CA GLY A 76 -20.01 17.32 9.40
C GLY A 76 -19.05 17.26 8.21
N SER A 77 -18.90 18.39 7.52
CA SER A 77 -17.92 18.54 6.44
C SER A 77 -16.55 18.98 6.95
N ASP A 78 -15.47 18.59 6.26
CA ASP A 78 -14.17 19.24 6.34
C ASP A 78 -13.72 19.65 4.93
N PRO A 79 -13.60 20.95 4.61
CA PRO A 79 -13.32 21.40 3.25
C PRO A 79 -11.89 21.11 2.78
N ILE A 80 -10.92 20.85 3.67
CA ILE A 80 -9.60 20.32 3.24
C ILE A 80 -9.65 18.81 2.97
N GLY A 81 -10.74 18.15 3.37
CA GLY A 81 -11.01 16.74 3.18
C GLY A 81 -10.09 15.83 3.96
N GLY A 82 -9.60 16.26 5.12
CA GLY A 82 -8.79 15.45 6.02
C GLY A 82 -9.60 14.71 7.07
N ALA A 83 -10.76 15.24 7.42
CA ALA A 83 -11.71 14.75 8.42
C ALA A 83 -13.16 14.73 7.85
N GLY A 84 -14.13 14.42 8.71
CA GLY A 84 -15.54 14.53 8.41
C GLY A 84 -16.02 13.61 7.27
N THR A 85 -17.19 13.95 6.72
CA THR A 85 -17.81 13.25 5.58
C THR A 85 -16.82 13.08 4.41
N MET A 86 -15.95 14.06 4.17
CA MET A 86 -14.97 14.01 3.09
C MET A 86 -13.89 12.94 3.33
N ALA A 87 -13.40 12.79 4.56
CA ALA A 87 -12.51 11.70 4.94
C ALA A 87 -13.23 10.34 4.85
N ASP A 88 -14.47 10.28 5.31
CA ASP A 88 -15.29 9.08 5.23
C ASP A 88 -15.43 8.60 3.78
N MET A 89 -15.77 9.50 2.84
CA MET A 89 -15.89 9.16 1.42
C MET A 89 -14.58 8.64 0.82
N LYS A 90 -13.43 9.22 1.21
CA LYS A 90 -12.11 8.75 0.77
C LYS A 90 -11.77 7.39 1.34
N ALA A 91 -12.05 7.15 2.62
CA ALA A 91 -11.87 5.85 3.25
C ALA A 91 -12.79 4.78 2.61
N PHE A 92 -14.05 5.11 2.36
CA PHE A 92 -15.00 4.23 1.66
C PHE A 92 -14.49 3.85 0.27
N THR A 93 -14.00 4.82 -0.48
CA THR A 93 -13.42 4.59 -1.82
C THR A 93 -12.17 3.72 -1.73
N ALA A 94 -11.27 3.99 -0.78
CA ALA A 94 -10.05 3.22 -0.57
C ALA A 94 -10.32 1.75 -0.21
N HIS A 95 -11.42 1.48 0.50
CA HIS A 95 -11.88 0.12 0.86
C HIS A 95 -12.82 -0.50 -0.17
N GLY A 96 -13.03 0.17 -1.31
CA GLY A 96 -13.80 -0.38 -2.42
C GLY A 96 -15.28 -0.59 -2.09
N VAL A 97 -15.90 0.34 -1.37
CA VAL A 97 -17.35 0.39 -1.15
C VAL A 97 -17.97 1.63 -1.81
N PHE A 98 -19.28 1.64 -2.01
CA PHE A 98 -20.02 2.80 -2.49
C PHE A 98 -20.45 3.68 -1.31
N GLY A 99 -20.08 4.97 -1.34
CA GLY A 99 -20.39 5.91 -0.26
C GLY A 99 -21.66 6.72 -0.49
N TYR A 100 -22.57 6.73 0.49
CA TYR A 100 -23.61 7.75 0.65
C TYR A 100 -23.19 8.75 1.72
N ALA A 101 -23.76 9.95 1.70
CA ALA A 101 -23.49 10.99 2.69
C ALA A 101 -24.76 11.75 3.08
N ALA A 102 -24.89 12.06 4.36
CA ALA A 102 -25.84 13.04 4.88
C ALA A 102 -25.08 13.97 5.83
N MET A 103 -25.04 15.27 5.51
CA MET A 103 -24.21 16.22 6.27
C MET A 103 -24.98 16.80 7.47
N THR A 104 -24.39 16.71 8.66
CA THR A 104 -24.94 17.28 9.91
C THR A 104 -24.61 18.76 10.08
N CYS A 105 -23.49 19.19 9.52
CA CYS A 105 -23.08 20.59 9.48
C CYS A 105 -22.11 20.84 8.34
N VAL A 106 -21.90 22.12 8.02
CA VAL A 106 -20.84 22.59 7.14
C VAL A 106 -19.84 23.39 7.96
N CYS A 107 -18.58 22.94 8.01
CA CYS A 107 -17.50 23.59 8.74
C CYS A 107 -16.61 24.41 7.80
N ALA A 108 -16.21 25.60 8.24
CA ALA A 108 -15.02 26.27 7.73
C ALA A 108 -13.82 25.79 8.57
N GLN A 109 -13.02 24.89 8.00
CA GLN A 109 -11.92 24.22 8.71
C GLN A 109 -10.69 24.08 7.81
N ASN A 110 -9.50 24.06 8.41
CA ASN A 110 -8.26 23.71 7.74
C ASN A 110 -7.30 22.97 8.70
N THR A 111 -6.06 22.73 8.28
CA THR A 111 -5.05 22.01 9.08
C THR A 111 -4.67 22.69 10.40
N GLN A 112 -5.11 23.94 10.63
CA GLN A 112 -4.83 24.71 11.84
C GLN A 112 -6.04 24.77 12.81
N GLY A 113 -7.21 24.27 12.39
CA GLY A 113 -8.41 24.22 13.23
C GLY A 113 -9.70 24.62 12.51
N VAL A 114 -10.78 24.66 13.29
CA VAL A 114 -12.12 25.08 12.85
C VAL A 114 -12.28 26.59 13.10
N THR A 115 -12.75 27.32 12.10
CA THR A 115 -13.02 28.77 12.21
C THR A 115 -14.50 29.10 12.31
N ASP A 116 -15.38 28.28 11.74
CA ASP A 116 -16.83 28.47 11.80
C ASP A 116 -17.57 27.14 11.54
N ILE A 117 -18.81 27.02 12.06
CA ILE A 117 -19.68 25.86 11.90
C ILE A 117 -21.11 26.32 11.64
N VAL A 118 -21.70 25.83 10.54
CA VAL A 118 -23.13 25.99 10.25
C VAL A 118 -23.82 24.64 10.39
N ASN A 119 -24.59 24.48 11.46
CA ASN A 119 -25.39 23.28 11.69
C ASN A 119 -26.55 23.17 10.71
N MET A 120 -26.83 21.94 10.26
CA MET A 120 -27.96 21.68 9.39
C MET A 120 -29.27 21.80 10.16
N GLU A 121 -30.30 22.36 9.53
CA GLU A 121 -31.64 22.34 10.11
C GLU A 121 -32.12 20.87 10.22
N PRO A 122 -32.65 20.41 11.37
CA PRO A 122 -33.04 19.01 11.56
C PRO A 122 -34.00 18.47 10.49
N ALA A 123 -34.94 19.29 10.03
CA ALA A 123 -35.87 18.91 8.96
C ALA A 123 -35.16 18.69 7.62
N PHE A 124 -34.12 19.47 7.31
CA PHE A 124 -33.34 19.31 6.09
C PHE A 124 -32.36 18.14 6.19
N LEU A 125 -31.75 17.90 7.36
CA LEU A 125 -31.00 16.67 7.62
C LEU A 125 -31.87 15.42 7.44
N ARG A 126 -33.09 15.44 7.99
CA ARG A 126 -34.06 14.36 7.80
C ARG A 126 -34.36 14.12 6.32
N ALA A 127 -34.57 15.17 5.54
CA ALA A 127 -34.80 15.06 4.11
C ALA A 127 -33.61 14.43 3.35
N GLN A 128 -32.36 14.73 3.73
CA GLN A 128 -31.18 14.06 3.17
C GLN A 128 -31.19 12.55 3.48
N LEU A 129 -31.43 12.21 4.74
CA LEU A 129 -31.43 10.83 5.23
C LEU A 129 -32.55 9.98 4.58
N ASP A 130 -33.76 10.54 4.48
CA ASP A 130 -34.89 9.89 3.80
C ASP A 130 -34.59 9.73 2.30
N SER A 131 -33.98 10.73 1.64
CA SER A 131 -33.62 10.63 0.21
C SER A 131 -32.67 9.47 -0.08
N VAL A 132 -31.72 9.19 0.82
CA VAL A 132 -30.81 8.05 0.69
C VAL A 132 -31.53 6.72 0.95
N ALA A 133 -32.31 6.65 2.03
CA ALA A 133 -33.00 5.43 2.45
C ALA A 133 -34.10 4.99 1.48
N ASP A 134 -34.80 5.94 0.86
CA ASP A 134 -35.88 5.69 -0.08
C ASP A 134 -35.37 5.21 -1.45
N ASP A 135 -34.17 5.65 -1.86
CA ASP A 135 -33.57 5.30 -3.17
C ASP A 135 -32.84 3.94 -3.12
N GLY A 136 -32.21 3.61 -2.00
CA GLY A 136 -31.33 2.45 -1.94
C GLY A 136 -31.20 1.81 -0.57
N ARG A 137 -30.85 0.52 -0.56
CA ARG A 137 -30.47 -0.17 0.66
C ARG A 137 -29.11 0.32 1.16
N ILE A 138 -29.00 0.43 2.48
CA ILE A 138 -27.77 0.72 3.23
C ILE A 138 -27.29 -0.59 3.83
N ASP A 139 -26.01 -0.94 3.61
CA ASP A 139 -25.40 -2.18 4.14
C ASP A 139 -24.60 -1.91 5.43
N SER A 140 -24.04 -0.70 5.57
CA SER A 140 -23.40 -0.23 6.78
C SER A 140 -23.47 1.30 6.85
N MET A 141 -23.22 1.87 8.03
CA MET A 141 -23.10 3.30 8.21
C MET A 141 -22.06 3.65 9.26
N LYS A 142 -21.49 4.85 9.13
CA LYS A 142 -20.72 5.52 10.15
C LYS A 142 -21.41 6.82 10.53
N ILE A 143 -21.58 7.04 11.83
CA ILE A 143 -22.12 8.26 12.42
C ILE A 143 -20.97 8.93 13.17
N GLY A 144 -20.68 10.19 12.83
CA GLY A 144 -19.62 10.98 13.42
C GLY A 144 -20.15 12.18 14.21
N MET A 145 -19.55 13.35 14.00
CA MET A 145 -19.96 14.58 14.68
C MET A 145 -21.43 14.98 14.40
N LEU A 146 -22.23 15.09 15.47
CA LEU A 146 -23.65 15.48 15.42
C LEU A 146 -23.90 16.94 15.87
N GLY A 147 -23.03 17.53 16.68
CA GLY A 147 -23.01 18.97 16.97
C GLY A 147 -24.05 19.47 18.00
N THR A 148 -25.34 19.11 17.85
CA THR A 148 -26.42 19.60 18.74
C THR A 148 -27.41 18.51 19.13
N SER A 149 -28.13 18.71 20.24
CA SER A 149 -29.17 17.80 20.71
C SER A 149 -30.26 17.54 19.67
N GLN A 150 -30.70 18.57 18.93
CA GLN A 150 -31.72 18.42 17.88
C GLN A 150 -31.25 17.57 16.70
N ILE A 151 -29.96 17.62 16.37
CA ILE A 151 -29.39 16.76 15.33
C ILE A 151 -29.27 15.32 15.85
N VAL A 152 -28.84 15.13 17.10
CA VAL A 152 -28.80 13.80 17.72
C VAL A 152 -30.17 13.14 17.71
N ASP A 153 -31.21 13.86 18.15
CA ASP A 153 -32.60 13.39 18.14
C ASP A 153 -33.05 13.01 16.73
N CYS A 154 -32.80 13.88 15.75
CA CYS A 154 -33.17 13.64 14.36
C CYS A 154 -32.53 12.35 13.80
N VAL A 155 -31.23 12.16 14.03
CA VAL A 155 -30.51 10.97 13.55
C VAL A 155 -30.95 9.71 14.29
N ARG A 156 -31.13 9.77 15.62
CA ARG A 156 -31.61 8.64 16.43
C ARG A 156 -33.00 8.19 15.97
N ASP A 157 -33.94 9.12 15.85
CA ASP A 157 -35.32 8.81 15.48
C ASP A 157 -35.41 8.26 14.05
N TRP A 158 -34.61 8.82 13.13
CA TRP A 158 -34.49 8.28 11.77
C TRP A 158 -33.87 6.87 11.76
N LEU A 159 -32.78 6.64 12.51
CA LEU A 159 -32.10 5.35 12.56
C LEU A 159 -33.03 4.27 13.12
N GLN A 160 -33.76 4.55 14.21
CA GLN A 160 -34.71 3.59 14.76
C GLN A 160 -35.81 3.25 13.74
N ALA A 161 -36.37 4.26 13.05
CA ALA A 161 -37.37 4.05 12.02
C ALA A 161 -36.85 3.21 10.84
N LEU A 162 -35.60 3.43 10.43
CA LEU A 162 -34.93 2.64 9.39
C LEU A 162 -34.77 1.17 9.81
N LEU A 163 -34.28 0.93 11.04
CA LEU A 163 -34.09 -0.42 11.57
C LEU A 163 -35.42 -1.18 11.66
N ASP A 164 -36.49 -0.50 12.10
CA ASP A 164 -37.83 -1.07 12.17
C ASP A 164 -38.40 -1.38 10.77
N ASP A 165 -38.15 -0.53 9.76
CA ASP A 165 -38.54 -0.80 8.36
C ASP A 165 -37.82 -2.03 7.80
N TYR A 166 -36.51 -2.14 8.05
CA TYR A 166 -35.71 -3.27 7.57
C TYR A 166 -36.19 -4.58 8.21
N ALA A 167 -36.47 -4.56 9.52
CA ALA A 167 -37.05 -5.71 10.21
C ALA A 167 -38.42 -6.09 9.64
N ARG A 168 -39.33 -5.12 9.41
CA ARG A 168 -40.65 -5.36 8.81
C ARG A 168 -40.57 -5.96 7.41
N ARG A 169 -39.56 -5.57 6.61
CA ARG A 169 -39.34 -6.06 5.24
C ARG A 169 -38.50 -7.34 5.16
N GLY A 170 -38.01 -7.85 6.29
CA GLY A 170 -37.11 -9.01 6.32
C GLY A 170 -35.74 -8.73 5.66
N LEU A 171 -35.32 -7.46 5.62
CA LEU A 171 -34.02 -7.07 5.08
C LEU A 171 -32.93 -7.25 6.16
N PRO A 172 -31.69 -7.60 5.77
CA PRO A 172 -30.57 -7.59 6.71
C PRO A 172 -30.35 -6.16 7.21
N ARG A 173 -30.31 -5.99 8.54
CA ARG A 173 -30.02 -4.69 9.14
C ARG A 173 -28.63 -4.17 8.72
N PRO A 174 -28.45 -2.86 8.57
CA PRO A 174 -27.13 -2.28 8.36
C PRO A 174 -26.26 -2.42 9.61
N TRP A 175 -24.94 -2.51 9.42
CA TRP A 175 -23.96 -2.37 10.51
C TRP A 175 -23.82 -0.90 10.89
N VAL A 176 -23.90 -0.59 12.19
CA VAL A 176 -23.87 0.79 12.70
C VAL A 176 -22.58 1.03 13.48
N VAL A 177 -21.70 1.88 12.95
CA VAL A 177 -20.49 2.37 13.64
C VAL A 177 -20.75 3.78 14.13
N ILE A 178 -20.54 4.06 15.42
CA ILE A 178 -20.66 5.43 15.96
C ILE A 178 -19.32 5.88 16.53
N ASP A 179 -18.77 6.96 15.98
CA ASP A 179 -17.65 7.68 16.57
C ASP A 179 -18.20 8.79 17.48
N PRO A 180 -18.09 8.67 18.82
CA PRO A 180 -18.70 9.62 19.74
C PRO A 180 -17.85 10.89 19.82
N VAL A 181 -17.81 11.66 18.72
CA VAL A 181 -17.01 12.88 18.59
C VAL A 181 -17.54 13.94 19.55
N MET A 182 -16.84 14.10 20.69
CA MET A 182 -17.15 15.12 21.70
C MET A 182 -16.23 16.33 21.60
N TYR A 183 -14.96 16.09 21.28
CA TYR A 183 -13.91 17.11 21.31
C TYR A 183 -13.13 17.14 19.99
N ALA A 184 -12.77 18.34 19.55
CA ALA A 184 -11.80 18.53 18.49
C ALA A 184 -10.42 18.09 18.95
N LYS A 185 -9.52 17.81 18.01
CA LYS A 185 -8.12 17.49 18.33
C LYS A 185 -7.38 18.65 19.01
N SER A 186 -7.82 19.89 18.79
CA SER A 186 -7.37 21.09 19.51
C SER A 186 -7.86 21.16 20.96
N GLY A 187 -8.80 20.30 21.35
CA GLY A 187 -9.45 20.27 22.66
C GLY A 187 -10.74 21.08 22.74
N ASP A 188 -11.14 21.78 21.67
CA ASP A 188 -12.40 22.54 21.63
C ASP A 188 -13.61 21.60 21.66
N SER A 189 -14.64 21.95 22.45
CA SER A 189 -15.90 21.20 22.44
C SER A 189 -16.55 21.33 21.06
N LEU A 190 -16.93 20.20 20.47
CA LEU A 190 -17.69 20.14 19.22
C LEU A 190 -19.19 19.93 19.46
N LEU A 191 -19.57 19.75 20.72
CA LEU A 191 -20.95 19.55 21.16
C LEU A 191 -21.40 20.73 22.03
N THR A 192 -22.69 21.04 21.96
CA THR A 192 -23.34 21.82 23.02
C THR A 192 -23.44 20.97 24.30
N PRO A 193 -23.44 21.58 25.51
CA PRO A 193 -23.43 20.80 26.76
C PRO A 193 -24.59 19.80 26.91
N ASP A 194 -25.76 20.12 26.36
CA ASP A 194 -26.93 19.23 26.29
C ASP A 194 -26.75 18.09 25.28
N ALA A 195 -25.97 18.30 24.22
CA ALA A 195 -25.72 17.28 23.20
C ALA A 195 -24.81 16.15 23.67
N GLU A 196 -23.94 16.35 24.67
CA GLU A 196 -23.13 15.27 25.26
C GLU A 196 -24.01 14.19 25.92
N GLU A 197 -25.02 14.61 26.68
CA GLU A 197 -25.95 13.68 27.33
C GLU A 197 -26.87 13.02 26.29
N GLU A 198 -27.37 13.82 25.32
CA GLU A 198 -28.21 13.30 24.25
C GLU A 198 -27.47 12.28 23.38
N LEU A 199 -26.17 12.49 23.11
CA LEU A 199 -25.33 11.57 22.34
C LEU A 199 -25.32 10.16 22.95
N ARG A 200 -25.45 10.02 24.28
CA ARG A 200 -25.49 8.70 24.93
C ARG A 200 -26.72 7.90 24.55
N THR A 201 -27.82 8.56 24.21
CA THR A 201 -29.09 7.90 23.90
C THR A 201 -29.06 7.16 22.55
N ILE A 202 -28.19 7.58 21.63
CA ILE A 202 -28.03 6.94 20.32
C ILE A 202 -27.01 5.77 20.36
N LEU A 203 -26.06 5.77 21.30
CA LEU A 203 -25.00 4.75 21.36
C LEU A 203 -25.50 3.29 21.46
N PRO A 204 -26.59 2.97 22.20
CA PRO A 204 -27.13 1.61 22.24
C PRO A 204 -27.62 1.06 20.89
N LEU A 205 -27.80 1.93 19.88
CA LEU A 205 -28.14 1.51 18.51
C LEU A 205 -26.91 1.08 17.70
N ALA A 206 -25.70 1.28 18.22
CA ALA A 206 -24.46 0.92 17.54
C ALA A 206 -24.15 -0.58 17.65
N ASP A 207 -23.49 -1.11 16.62
CA ASP A 207 -22.76 -2.37 16.72
C ASP A 207 -21.42 -2.18 17.44
N ILE A 208 -20.75 -1.09 17.09
CA ILE A 208 -19.45 -0.73 17.64
C ILE A 208 -19.35 0.78 17.80
N ILE A 209 -18.77 1.21 18.91
CA ILE A 209 -18.40 2.60 19.14
C ILE A 209 -16.89 2.75 19.18
N THR A 210 -16.38 3.92 18.78
CA THR A 210 -14.93 4.15 18.65
C THR A 210 -14.38 5.26 19.55
N PRO A 211 -14.63 5.30 20.87
CA PRO A 211 -14.19 6.41 21.73
C PRO A 211 -12.66 6.49 21.86
N ASN A 212 -12.12 7.71 21.95
CA ASN A 212 -10.78 7.96 22.45
C ASN A 212 -10.76 7.95 23.99
N VAL A 213 -9.57 8.14 24.57
CA VAL A 213 -9.35 8.07 26.02
C VAL A 213 -10.16 9.13 26.80
N PRO A 214 -10.18 10.43 26.41
CA PRO A 214 -11.09 11.41 26.99
C PRO A 214 -12.58 11.05 26.84
N GLU A 215 -13.01 10.61 25.65
CA GLU A 215 -14.40 10.22 25.37
C GLU A 215 -14.83 9.01 26.22
N LEU A 216 -13.95 8.03 26.44
CA LEU A 216 -14.22 6.91 27.36
C LEU A 216 -14.51 7.40 28.78
N ALA A 217 -13.70 8.33 29.27
CA ALA A 217 -13.85 8.88 30.61
C ALA A 217 -15.16 9.66 30.75
N ALA A 218 -15.49 10.46 29.73
CA ALA A 218 -16.77 11.12 29.62
C ALA A 218 -17.90 10.10 29.68
N LEU A 219 -17.88 9.05 28.85
CA LEU A 219 -18.93 8.01 28.76
C LEU A 219 -19.18 7.26 30.07
N VAL A 220 -18.20 7.13 30.97
CA VAL A 220 -18.43 6.50 32.30
C VAL A 220 -18.62 7.52 33.44
N HIS A 221 -18.72 8.81 33.10
CA HIS A 221 -18.76 9.94 34.04
C HIS A 221 -17.61 9.91 35.04
N ALA A 222 -16.39 9.61 34.57
CA ALA A 222 -15.19 9.64 35.40
C ALA A 222 -14.66 11.07 35.53
N ASP A 223 -14.18 11.42 36.73
CA ASP A 223 -13.56 12.73 37.00
C ASP A 223 -12.26 12.96 36.21
N ALA A 224 -11.61 11.88 35.76
CA ALA A 224 -10.36 11.96 35.01
C ALA A 224 -10.23 10.82 34.00
N ALA A 225 -9.53 11.11 32.91
CA ALA A 225 -9.18 10.11 31.91
C ALA A 225 -8.15 9.10 32.43
N PRO A 226 -8.21 7.83 31.99
CA PRO A 226 -7.27 6.81 32.43
C PRO A 226 -5.86 7.15 31.93
N THR A 227 -4.87 6.97 32.80
CA THR A 227 -3.44 7.19 32.48
C THR A 227 -2.67 5.89 32.24
N THR A 228 -3.32 4.75 32.43
CA THR A 228 -2.74 3.41 32.22
C THR A 228 -3.57 2.60 31.25
N TRP A 229 -2.90 1.62 30.61
CA TRP A 229 -3.55 0.64 29.74
C TRP A 229 -4.69 -0.09 30.45
N ASP A 230 -4.42 -0.63 31.65
CA ASP A 230 -5.42 -1.39 32.42
C ASP A 230 -6.62 -0.52 32.82
N GLY A 231 -6.39 0.76 33.13
CA GLY A 231 -7.45 1.72 33.40
C GLY A 231 -8.34 1.95 32.17
N ALA A 232 -7.74 2.09 30.98
CA ALA A 232 -8.48 2.24 29.73
C ALA A 232 -9.27 0.97 29.39
N VAL A 233 -8.69 -0.23 29.60
CA VAL A 233 -9.39 -1.52 29.43
C VAL A 233 -10.59 -1.61 30.36
N LEU A 234 -10.44 -1.24 31.63
CA LEU A 234 -11.52 -1.30 32.63
C LEU A 234 -12.67 -0.36 32.24
N MET A 235 -12.37 0.87 31.84
CA MET A 235 -13.40 1.82 31.39
C MET A 235 -14.10 1.34 30.12
N ALA A 236 -13.35 0.83 29.13
CA ALA A 236 -13.93 0.29 27.91
C ALA A 236 -14.86 -0.90 28.17
N ARG A 237 -14.51 -1.80 29.10
CA ARG A 237 -15.39 -2.89 29.56
C ARG A 237 -16.68 -2.36 30.17
N ARG A 238 -16.57 -1.38 31.06
CA ARG A 238 -17.73 -0.75 31.69
C ARG A 238 -18.67 -0.14 30.66
N VAL A 239 -18.14 0.60 29.68
CA VAL A 239 -18.94 1.17 28.58
C VAL A 239 -19.61 0.07 27.76
N ALA A 240 -18.88 -0.99 27.39
CA ALA A 240 -19.42 -2.11 26.62
C ALA A 240 -20.57 -2.84 27.34
N GLU A 241 -20.45 -2.98 28.66
CA GLU A 241 -21.47 -3.62 29.51
C GLU A 241 -22.68 -2.72 29.75
N GLU A 242 -22.48 -1.42 30.03
CA GLU A 242 -23.57 -0.45 30.25
C GLU A 242 -24.40 -0.21 28.97
N LEU A 243 -23.75 -0.16 27.81
CA LEU A 243 -24.42 0.13 26.53
C LEU A 243 -24.81 -1.13 25.73
N GLY A 244 -24.22 -2.29 26.02
CA GLY A 244 -24.45 -3.53 25.26
C GLY A 244 -23.85 -3.52 23.86
N VAL A 245 -22.75 -2.78 23.65
CA VAL A 245 -22.10 -2.58 22.34
C VAL A 245 -20.63 -3.01 22.36
N ILE A 246 -20.05 -3.22 21.18
CA ILE A 246 -18.60 -3.40 21.05
C ILE A 246 -17.92 -2.04 21.23
N VAL A 247 -16.80 -2.00 21.95
CA VAL A 247 -16.02 -0.78 22.14
C VAL A 247 -14.65 -0.95 21.49
N TYR A 248 -14.34 -0.13 20.49
CA TYR A 248 -12.98 0.09 20.02
C TYR A 248 -12.42 1.32 20.74
N ALA A 249 -11.65 1.13 21.80
CA ALA A 249 -10.98 2.21 22.50
C ALA A 249 -9.71 2.63 21.75
N LYS A 250 -9.66 3.89 21.31
CA LYS A 250 -8.50 4.53 20.68
C LYS A 250 -7.53 4.95 21.80
N ALA A 251 -6.75 4.00 22.30
CA ALA A 251 -5.95 4.16 23.52
C ALA A 251 -4.70 5.05 23.35
N GLY A 252 -4.27 5.31 22.12
CA GLY A 252 -3.16 6.23 21.85
C GLY A 252 -1.85 5.79 22.51
N MET A 253 -1.24 6.68 23.29
CA MET A 253 0.04 6.46 23.97
C MET A 253 -0.17 5.83 25.36
N PHE A 254 -0.43 4.52 25.42
CA PHE A 254 -0.16 3.75 26.62
C PHE A 254 0.95 2.76 26.31
N ALA A 255 1.97 2.70 27.16
CA ALA A 255 2.92 1.59 27.12
C ALA A 255 2.15 0.31 27.49
N LEU A 256 2.24 -0.72 26.66
CA LEU A 256 1.75 -2.05 27.03
C LEU A 256 2.59 -2.54 28.23
N SER A 257 1.95 -2.77 29.37
CA SER A 257 2.59 -3.42 30.51
C SER A 257 2.87 -4.88 30.12
N GLY A 258 4.14 -5.20 29.86
CA GLY A 258 4.54 -6.57 29.46
C GLY A 258 5.86 -6.74 28.71
N ALA A 259 6.63 -5.68 28.47
CA ALA A 259 8.05 -5.82 28.17
C ALA A 259 8.83 -5.61 29.48
N GLU A 260 9.09 -6.70 30.21
CA GLU A 260 10.07 -6.68 31.30
C GLU A 260 11.45 -6.41 30.70
N ASN A 261 11.84 -5.14 30.60
CA ASN A 261 13.26 -4.80 30.62
C ASN A 261 13.61 -4.57 32.09
N SER A 262 14.21 -5.59 32.68
CA SER A 262 14.96 -5.47 33.92
C SER A 262 16.13 -4.51 33.68
N ASP A 263 15.93 -3.23 33.94
CA ASP A 263 17.04 -2.36 34.33
C ASP A 263 16.51 -1.31 35.31
N ASP A 264 16.55 -1.72 36.58
CA ASP A 264 16.30 -0.90 37.74
C ASP A 264 17.58 -0.09 38.01
N SER A 265 17.55 1.21 37.74
CA SER A 265 18.49 2.17 38.34
C SER A 265 17.87 3.58 38.41
N PRO A 266 17.88 4.21 39.59
CA PRO A 266 17.11 5.42 39.83
C PRO A 266 17.79 6.66 39.23
N ALA A 267 16.94 7.56 38.76
CA ALA A 267 17.28 8.89 38.28
C ALA A 267 18.14 9.69 39.27
N VAL A 268 19.22 10.29 38.76
CA VAL A 268 19.85 11.45 39.40
C VAL A 268 19.62 12.67 38.51
N ALA A 269 18.87 13.60 39.07
CA ALA A 269 18.61 14.92 38.51
C ALA A 269 19.88 15.79 38.55
N GLY A 270 20.12 16.56 37.48
CA GLY A 270 21.12 17.63 37.46
C GLY A 270 21.03 18.45 36.15
N PRO A 271 21.05 19.79 36.21
CA PRO A 271 20.74 20.65 35.06
C PRO A 271 21.93 20.78 34.11
N ALA A 272 21.63 20.97 32.83
CA ALA A 272 22.59 21.28 31.79
C ALA A 272 23.35 22.60 32.05
N PRO A 273 24.61 22.68 31.60
CA PRO A 273 25.13 23.94 31.09
C PRO A 273 25.59 23.82 29.63
N ALA A 274 25.46 24.95 28.95
CA ALA A 274 25.75 25.22 27.57
C ALA A 274 27.25 25.39 27.27
N GLY A 275 27.63 25.20 26.00
CA GLY A 275 28.68 25.95 25.33
C GLY A 275 30.00 25.21 25.04
N ALA A 276 30.32 25.14 23.75
CA ALA A 276 31.65 25.02 23.09
C ALA A 276 32.56 23.84 23.52
N ASP A 277 33.33 23.18 22.67
CA ASP A 277 34.15 23.66 21.55
C ASP A 277 34.62 22.42 20.76
N ALA A 278 34.94 22.62 19.49
CA ALA A 278 35.48 21.60 18.61
C ALA A 278 36.96 21.36 18.92
N ALA A 279 37.37 20.11 19.10
CA ALA A 279 38.78 19.73 19.00
C ALA A 279 38.94 18.30 18.45
N ARG A 280 39.60 18.23 17.30
CA ARG A 280 40.05 17.02 16.60
C ARG A 280 41.13 16.30 17.39
N THR A 281 41.12 14.98 17.35
CA THR A 281 42.36 14.17 17.42
C THR A 281 42.27 12.94 16.51
N ARG A 282 43.26 12.86 15.61
CA ARG A 282 43.57 11.68 14.79
C ARG A 282 44.28 10.64 15.66
N GLY A 283 43.97 9.36 15.45
CA GLY A 283 44.71 8.23 15.99
C GLY A 283 44.72 7.07 14.99
N THR A 284 45.91 6.79 14.48
CA THR A 284 46.30 5.75 13.51
C THR A 284 46.35 4.35 14.13
N GLY A 285 46.03 3.29 13.38
CA GLY A 285 46.39 1.92 13.80
C GLY A 285 45.85 0.78 12.93
N ALA A 286 46.72 0.30 12.02
CA ALA A 286 46.87 -1.01 11.39
C ALA A 286 45.78 -2.12 11.49
N ASN A 287 45.56 -2.75 10.33
CA ASN A 287 44.81 -3.98 10.07
C ASN A 287 45.57 -5.25 10.55
N PRO A 288 44.87 -6.37 10.80
CA PRO A 288 45.08 -7.51 9.90
C PRO A 288 43.77 -8.23 9.51
N ALA A 289 43.70 -8.67 8.25
CA ALA A 289 42.78 -9.72 7.78
C ALA A 289 43.37 -11.13 8.09
N PRO A 290 42.70 -12.29 7.87
CA PRO A 290 41.35 -12.49 7.32
C PRO A 290 40.49 -13.52 8.10
N ALA A 291 39.17 -13.52 7.89
CA ALA A 291 38.35 -14.73 7.95
C ALA A 291 37.15 -14.56 7.00
N CYS A 292 37.05 -15.48 6.05
CA CYS A 292 35.94 -15.66 5.14
C CYS A 292 34.85 -16.40 5.93
N ASP A 293 33.66 -15.80 6.07
CA ASP A 293 32.41 -16.49 6.36
C ASP A 293 31.23 -15.61 5.96
N ASP A 294 30.23 -16.29 5.41
CA ASP A 294 28.94 -15.88 4.87
C ASP A 294 28.21 -14.74 5.62
N ALA A 295 27.72 -13.76 4.84
CA ALA A 295 26.34 -13.28 4.83
C ALA A 295 26.26 -11.90 4.18
N LEU A 296 25.23 -11.72 3.35
CA LEU A 296 24.78 -10.47 2.78
C LEU A 296 24.67 -9.39 3.88
N ILE A 297 25.62 -8.43 3.94
CA ILE A 297 25.55 -7.32 4.90
C ILE A 297 24.53 -6.31 4.38
N ILE A 298 23.32 -6.36 4.93
CA ILE A 298 22.38 -5.24 4.87
C ILE A 298 23.01 -4.09 5.68
N PRO A 299 23.17 -2.87 5.13
CA PRO A 299 23.77 -1.76 5.86
C PRO A 299 23.05 -1.50 7.19
N ALA A 300 23.80 -1.30 8.28
CA ALA A 300 23.27 -1.06 9.63
C ALA A 300 22.25 0.09 9.69
N ALA A 301 22.32 1.06 8.76
CA ALA A 301 21.34 2.13 8.62
C ALA A 301 19.91 1.68 8.24
N VAL A 302 19.74 0.44 7.74
CA VAL A 302 18.43 -0.19 7.48
C VAL A 302 17.91 -0.90 8.75
N LEU A 303 18.82 -1.47 9.55
CA LEU A 303 18.50 -2.13 10.82
C LEU A 303 18.20 -1.12 11.94
N ASP A 304 18.90 0.03 11.97
CA ASP A 304 18.65 1.09 12.97
C ASP A 304 17.26 1.72 12.82
N ARG A 305 16.68 1.72 11.61
CA ARG A 305 15.28 2.16 11.39
C ARG A 305 14.23 1.19 11.97
N LEU A 306 14.62 -0.05 12.29
CA LEU A 306 13.75 -1.05 12.90
C LEU A 306 13.80 -1.01 14.44
N ALA A 307 14.91 -0.56 15.04
CA ALA A 307 15.12 -0.57 16.48
C ALA A 307 14.45 0.61 17.23
N ASP A 308 14.30 1.79 16.61
CA ASP A 308 13.67 2.96 17.25
C ASP A 308 12.11 2.91 17.31
N ALA A 309 11.52 1.78 16.96
CA ALA A 309 10.07 1.61 16.76
C ALA A 309 9.27 1.14 18.00
N GLU A 310 9.90 0.87 19.14
CA GLU A 310 9.26 0.21 20.29
C GLU A 310 8.57 1.17 21.28
N LYS A 311 7.54 1.88 20.80
CA LYS A 311 6.41 2.28 21.64
C LYS A 311 5.13 1.86 20.95
N ALA A 312 4.58 0.73 21.38
CA ALA A 312 3.33 0.19 20.86
C ALA A 312 2.19 1.21 21.09
N THR A 313 1.53 1.64 20.02
CA THR A 313 0.24 2.32 20.07
C THR A 313 -0.84 1.26 19.95
N GLY A 314 -1.63 1.07 21.00
CA GLY A 314 -2.64 0.01 21.05
C GLY A 314 -4.05 0.53 20.76
N GLY A 315 -4.84 -0.23 20.00
CA GLY A 315 -6.30 -0.21 20.09
C GLY A 315 -6.78 -1.34 21.00
N ILE A 316 -7.84 -1.11 21.77
CA ILE A 316 -8.48 -2.16 22.59
C ILE A 316 -9.85 -2.41 21.97
N VAL A 317 -10.13 -3.64 21.55
CA VAL A 317 -11.49 -4.06 21.19
C VAL A 317 -12.05 -4.87 22.35
N VAL A 318 -13.14 -4.39 22.93
CA VAL A 318 -13.85 -5.05 24.01
C VAL A 318 -15.19 -5.57 23.49
N ASN A 319 -15.40 -6.88 23.59
CA ASN A 319 -16.62 -7.56 23.17
C ASN A 319 -17.35 -8.10 24.40
N SER A 320 -18.55 -7.59 24.69
CA SER A 320 -19.52 -8.29 25.53
C SER A 320 -20.09 -9.48 24.74
N ALA A 321 -20.43 -10.59 25.38
CA ALA A 321 -20.76 -11.89 24.75
C ALA A 321 -21.74 -11.83 23.54
N PRO A 322 -21.74 -12.84 22.64
CA PRO A 322 -21.81 -12.65 21.19
C PRO A 322 -23.06 -11.90 20.70
N ALA A 323 -22.85 -10.84 19.90
CA ALA A 323 -23.89 -10.27 19.06
C ALA A 323 -24.47 -11.33 18.10
N PRO A 324 -25.79 -11.34 17.86
CA PRO A 324 -26.45 -12.39 17.10
C PRO A 324 -25.89 -12.51 15.69
N THR A 325 -25.60 -13.74 15.26
CA THR A 325 -25.29 -14.02 13.86
C THR A 325 -26.54 -13.81 13.01
N ARG A 326 -26.37 -13.60 11.69
CA ARG A 326 -27.41 -13.25 10.70
C ARG A 326 -28.59 -14.25 10.61
N THR A 327 -28.57 -15.33 11.39
CA THR A 327 -29.51 -16.46 11.34
C THR A 327 -30.40 -16.63 12.58
N ASP A 328 -30.17 -15.93 13.71
CA ASP A 328 -30.80 -16.29 15.00
C ASP A 328 -31.89 -15.33 15.54
N LEU A 329 -32.54 -14.53 14.70
CA LEU A 329 -33.60 -13.61 15.15
C LEU A 329 -35.04 -14.06 14.84
N ALA A 330 -35.26 -15.35 14.55
CA ALA A 330 -36.60 -15.90 14.33
C ALA A 330 -37.27 -16.54 15.56
N SER A 331 -36.65 -16.53 16.76
CA SER A 331 -37.30 -17.14 17.93
C SER A 331 -36.81 -16.58 19.28
N ARG A 332 -37.69 -15.87 20.00
CA ARG A 332 -37.76 -15.88 21.47
C ARG A 332 -39.15 -16.39 21.87
N PRO A 333 -39.25 -17.29 22.86
CA PRO A 333 -39.32 -16.85 24.26
C PRO A 333 -38.38 -17.64 25.20
N GLY A 334 -38.15 -17.08 26.39
CA GLY A 334 -36.98 -17.36 27.24
C GLY A 334 -36.92 -18.70 27.96
N THR A 335 -35.73 -19.00 28.48
CA THR A 335 -35.45 -19.58 29.82
C THR A 335 -33.92 -19.68 30.02
N ALA A 336 -33.52 -19.49 31.28
CA ALA A 336 -32.29 -19.92 31.94
C ALA A 336 -30.95 -19.28 31.50
N ALA A 337 -30.41 -18.53 32.46
CA ALA A 337 -29.01 -18.11 32.50
C ALA A 337 -28.10 -19.33 32.66
N ASP A 338 -27.13 -19.47 31.76
CA ASP A 338 -25.90 -20.20 32.01
C ASP A 338 -24.75 -19.19 32.10
N ALA A 339 -24.04 -19.27 33.22
CA ALA A 339 -22.96 -18.39 33.60
C ALA A 339 -21.65 -18.82 32.93
N ASP A 340 -21.34 -18.23 31.77
CA ASP A 340 -19.96 -18.04 31.28
C ASP A 340 -19.92 -16.94 30.19
N THR A 341 -20.20 -15.69 30.58
CA THR A 341 -20.15 -14.50 29.69
C THR A 341 -18.97 -13.61 30.06
N ALA A 342 -17.75 -14.11 29.90
CA ALA A 342 -16.56 -13.28 30.06
C ALA A 342 -16.42 -12.30 28.89
N THR A 343 -16.55 -11.00 29.16
CA THR A 343 -16.23 -9.93 28.20
C THR A 343 -14.81 -10.13 27.65
N ARG A 344 -14.66 -10.34 26.34
CA ARG A 344 -13.38 -10.63 25.66
C ARG A 344 -12.69 -9.34 25.27
N VAL A 345 -11.40 -9.22 25.58
CA VAL A 345 -10.56 -8.08 25.20
C VAL A 345 -9.51 -8.52 24.19
N ILE A 346 -9.39 -7.76 23.10
CA ILE A 346 -8.42 -7.97 22.04
C ILE A 346 -7.54 -6.73 21.95
N THR A 347 -6.22 -6.95 22.03
CA THR A 347 -5.23 -5.90 21.84
C THR A 347 -4.80 -5.85 20.37
N LEU A 348 -4.81 -4.64 19.80
CA LEU A 348 -4.34 -4.34 18.45
C LEU A 348 -3.05 -3.53 18.53
N PRO A 349 -1.86 -4.16 18.55
CA PRO A 349 -0.59 -3.44 18.61
C PRO A 349 -0.34 -2.69 17.31
N GLY A 350 0.45 -1.61 17.37
CA GLY A 350 0.86 -0.86 16.20
C GLY A 350 2.11 -0.02 16.45
N ARG A 351 2.93 0.15 15.41
CA ARG A 351 4.13 0.99 15.46
C ARG A 351 3.75 2.46 15.54
N ARG A 352 4.45 3.22 16.39
CA ARG A 352 4.34 4.68 16.42
C ARG A 352 5.01 5.27 15.16
N VAL A 353 4.27 6.08 14.42
CA VAL A 353 4.79 6.85 13.29
C VAL A 353 5.17 8.24 13.79
N ALA A 354 6.40 8.67 13.50
CA ALA A 354 6.87 10.02 13.83
C ALA A 354 6.37 11.00 12.77
N THR A 355 5.15 11.54 12.96
CA THR A 355 4.56 12.56 12.08
C THR A 355 3.64 13.49 12.88
N VAL A 356 3.43 14.70 12.35
CA VAL A 356 2.42 15.66 12.83
C VAL A 356 1.12 15.59 12.02
N ASN A 357 1.13 14.84 10.90
CA ASN A 357 0.01 14.71 9.96
C ASN A 357 -0.92 13.59 10.41
N VAL A 358 -1.79 13.95 11.35
CA VAL A 358 -2.72 13.04 12.03
C VAL A 358 -4.12 13.63 12.07
N HIS A 359 -4.44 14.56 11.16
CA HIS A 359 -5.78 15.13 11.02
C HIS A 359 -6.74 14.07 10.48
N GLY A 360 -7.93 13.97 11.09
CA GLY A 360 -8.99 13.01 10.74
C GLY A 360 -8.69 11.53 10.98
N THR A 361 -7.70 11.18 11.81
CA THR A 361 -7.40 9.76 12.15
C THR A 361 -8.56 9.04 12.85
N GLY A 362 -9.38 9.76 13.63
CA GLY A 362 -10.56 9.22 14.30
C GLY A 362 -11.64 8.84 13.29
N ASP A 363 -12.12 9.83 12.54
CA ASP A 363 -13.12 9.70 11.49
C ASP A 363 -12.75 8.62 10.48
N SER A 364 -11.49 8.62 10.04
CA SER A 364 -11.00 7.66 9.05
C SER A 364 -10.95 6.22 9.58
N LEU A 365 -10.73 6.03 10.89
CA LEU A 365 -10.75 4.70 11.52
C LEU A 365 -12.19 4.16 11.58
N SER A 366 -13.12 4.96 12.08
CA SER A 366 -14.53 4.58 12.18
C SER A 366 -15.16 4.38 10.80
N ALA A 367 -14.81 5.21 9.82
CA ALA A 367 -15.19 5.00 8.42
C ALA A 367 -14.61 3.71 7.84
N SER A 368 -13.34 3.39 8.13
CA SER A 368 -12.72 2.13 7.69
C SER A 368 -13.44 0.93 8.29
N LEU A 369 -13.81 0.98 9.57
CA LEU A 369 -14.60 -0.07 10.22
C LEU A 369 -15.95 -0.28 9.52
N ALA A 370 -16.68 0.80 9.21
CA ALA A 370 -17.97 0.72 8.51
C ALA A 370 -17.81 0.17 7.08
N ALA A 371 -16.78 0.57 6.35
CA ALA A 371 -16.50 0.09 5.00
C ALA A 371 -16.07 -1.37 4.95
N LEU A 372 -15.24 -1.79 5.89
CA LEU A 372 -14.70 -3.14 5.94
C LEU A 372 -15.68 -4.13 6.56
N ARG A 373 -16.57 -3.71 7.47
CA ARG A 373 -17.42 -4.65 8.19
C ARG A 373 -18.23 -5.58 7.28
N PRO A 374 -18.86 -5.13 6.17
CA PRO A 374 -19.56 -6.02 5.24
C PRO A 374 -18.66 -7.03 4.51
N GLN A 375 -17.34 -6.84 4.52
CA GLN A 375 -16.35 -7.62 3.76
C GLN A 375 -15.65 -8.70 4.61
N TYR A 376 -15.77 -8.65 5.93
CA TYR A 376 -15.15 -9.61 6.86
C TYR A 376 -16.19 -10.41 7.65
N ALA A 377 -15.77 -11.55 8.21
CA ALA A 377 -16.69 -12.38 8.98
C ALA A 377 -16.94 -11.80 10.38
N SER A 378 -15.91 -11.24 11.01
CA SER A 378 -15.94 -10.76 12.39
C SER A 378 -15.47 -9.32 12.57
N TRP A 379 -15.87 -8.70 13.68
CA TRP A 379 -15.36 -7.39 14.10
C TRP A 379 -13.87 -7.42 14.45
N GLU A 380 -13.32 -8.55 14.91
CA GLU A 380 -11.88 -8.69 15.18
C GLU A 380 -11.07 -8.55 13.89
N GLU A 381 -11.44 -9.30 12.84
CA GLU A 381 -10.80 -9.19 11.52
C GLU A 381 -10.96 -7.80 10.92
N THR A 382 -12.17 -7.24 11.01
CA THR A 382 -12.47 -5.88 10.53
C THR A 382 -11.58 -4.85 11.22
N ALA A 383 -11.43 -4.95 12.55
CA ALA A 383 -10.64 -4.02 13.35
C ALA A 383 -9.13 -4.13 13.08
N ARG A 384 -8.61 -5.35 12.86
CA ARG A 384 -7.22 -5.57 12.44
C ARG A 384 -6.96 -4.93 11.07
N ALA A 385 -7.80 -5.22 10.08
CA ALA A 385 -7.68 -4.66 8.74
C ALA A 385 -7.75 -3.11 8.75
N ALA A 386 -8.69 -2.52 9.50
CA ALA A 386 -8.79 -1.08 9.64
C ALA A 386 -7.55 -0.47 10.31
N LYS A 387 -7.00 -1.12 11.34
CA LYS A 387 -5.79 -0.68 12.04
C LYS A 387 -4.56 -0.73 11.14
N ASP A 388 -4.38 -1.81 10.38
CA ASP A 388 -3.25 -1.97 9.47
C ASP A 388 -3.29 -0.91 8.36
N TRP A 389 -4.46 -0.70 7.76
CA TRP A 389 -4.67 0.35 6.77
C TRP A 389 -4.36 1.74 7.33
N MET A 390 -4.83 2.03 8.55
CA MET A 390 -4.59 3.31 9.23
C MET A 390 -3.10 3.56 9.47
N THR A 391 -2.36 2.52 9.90
CA THR A 391 -0.92 2.65 10.13
C THR A 391 -0.16 2.98 8.85
N GLY A 392 -0.54 2.38 7.71
CA GLY A 392 0.01 2.73 6.40
C GLY A 392 -0.34 4.16 5.96
N ALA A 393 -1.60 4.56 6.14
CA ALA A 393 -2.07 5.90 5.78
C ALA A 393 -1.36 7.02 6.56
N ILE A 394 -1.10 6.80 7.84
CA ILE A 394 -0.32 7.72 8.68
C ILE A 394 1.16 7.73 8.26
N ALA A 395 1.74 6.57 7.94
CA ALA A 395 3.14 6.47 7.53
C ALA A 395 3.42 7.19 6.19
N ALA A 396 2.44 7.26 5.29
CA ALA A 396 2.57 7.94 4.01
C ALA A 396 2.19 9.45 4.06
N ALA A 397 1.59 9.91 5.16
CA ALA A 397 0.97 11.24 5.27
C ALA A 397 1.93 12.40 4.95
N ASP A 398 3.21 12.30 5.34
CA ASP A 398 4.20 13.37 5.13
C ASP A 398 4.48 13.67 3.65
N GLY A 399 4.21 12.72 2.75
CA GLY A 399 4.36 12.89 1.31
C GLY A 399 3.30 13.80 0.67
N LEU A 400 2.19 14.09 1.36
CA LEU A 400 1.09 14.87 0.79
C LEU A 400 1.36 16.37 0.73
N HIS A 401 2.17 16.90 1.66
CA HIS A 401 2.45 18.33 1.77
C HIS A 401 1.19 19.24 1.78
N VAL A 402 0.14 18.83 2.48
CA VAL A 402 -1.13 19.58 2.58
C VAL A 402 -1.17 20.45 3.84
N GLY A 403 -1.32 21.76 3.64
CA GLY A 403 -1.48 22.75 4.71
C GLY A 403 -0.19 23.11 5.44
N HIS A 404 -0.33 23.85 6.54
CA HIS A 404 0.78 24.36 7.36
C HIS A 404 0.66 23.99 8.85
N GLY A 405 -0.39 23.25 9.21
CA GLY A 405 -0.63 22.75 10.58
C GLY A 405 -0.54 21.23 10.63
N HIS A 406 -1.52 20.59 11.27
CA HIS A 406 -1.66 19.13 11.25
C HIS A 406 -2.31 18.69 9.94
N GLY A 407 -1.52 18.11 9.04
CA GLY A 407 -2.00 17.60 7.77
C GLY A 407 -2.82 16.30 7.89
N PRO A 408 -3.55 15.93 6.83
CA PRO A 408 -4.33 14.70 6.77
C PRO A 408 -3.45 13.45 6.58
N ILE A 409 -4.03 12.28 6.83
CA ILE A 409 -3.44 10.99 6.43
C ILE A 409 -3.53 10.78 4.91
N ASP A 410 -2.72 9.87 4.37
CA ASP A 410 -2.83 9.45 2.96
C ASP A 410 -3.81 8.29 2.79
N PHE A 411 -5.04 8.62 2.40
CA PHE A 411 -6.10 7.64 2.11
C PHE A 411 -5.76 6.70 0.95
N MET A 412 -4.85 7.11 0.05
CA MET A 412 -4.51 6.40 -1.18
C MET A 412 -3.13 5.76 -1.10
N TRP A 413 -2.56 5.56 0.09
CA TRP A 413 -1.20 5.06 0.27
C TRP A 413 -0.96 3.68 -0.39
N MET A 414 -2.01 2.89 -0.60
CA MET A 414 -1.94 1.59 -1.30
C MET A 414 -1.98 1.71 -2.83
N ALA A 415 -2.14 2.92 -3.38
CA ALA A 415 -2.02 3.21 -4.80
C ALA A 415 -0.61 3.75 -5.12
N PRO A 416 -0.11 3.57 -6.36
CA PRO A 416 1.12 4.19 -6.79
C PRO A 416 1.07 5.73 -6.70
N PRO A 417 2.20 6.41 -6.45
CA PRO A 417 2.29 7.86 -6.55
C PRO A 417 1.87 8.37 -7.93
N THR A 418 1.13 9.48 -7.98
CA THR A 418 0.61 10.07 -9.24
C THR A 418 1.13 11.47 -9.51
N ALA A 419 1.58 12.19 -8.49
CA ALA A 419 2.11 13.55 -8.63
C ALA A 419 3.57 13.59 -9.14
N ARG A 420 4.28 12.46 -9.08
CA ARG A 420 5.65 12.29 -9.58
C ARG A 420 5.72 11.04 -10.44
N THR A 421 6.61 11.04 -11.43
CA THR A 421 6.86 9.83 -12.21
C THR A 421 7.75 8.87 -11.42
N PHE A 422 7.68 7.57 -11.72
CA PHE A 422 8.58 6.57 -11.11
C PHE A 422 10.04 6.96 -11.29
N THR A 423 10.38 7.49 -12.48
CA THR A 423 11.74 7.92 -12.78
C THR A 423 12.18 9.14 -11.98
N ASP A 424 11.29 10.09 -11.65
CA ASP A 424 11.64 11.24 -10.79
C ASP A 424 11.99 10.79 -9.36
N ASP A 425 11.20 9.85 -8.84
CA ASP A 425 11.42 9.25 -7.52
C ASP A 425 12.71 8.46 -7.48
N TYR A 426 12.93 7.60 -8.48
CA TYR A 426 14.17 6.84 -8.63
C TYR A 426 15.37 7.79 -8.70
N TRP A 427 15.33 8.81 -9.58
CA TRP A 427 16.44 9.73 -9.80
C TRP A 427 16.82 10.51 -8.54
N THR A 428 15.83 10.84 -7.72
CA THR A 428 16.03 11.48 -6.42
C THR A 428 16.74 10.53 -5.45
N GLN A 429 16.31 9.28 -5.38
CA GLN A 429 16.85 8.28 -4.47
C GLN A 429 18.28 7.84 -4.83
N VAL A 430 18.60 7.73 -6.12
CA VAL A 430 19.97 7.37 -6.57
C VAL A 430 20.95 8.54 -6.56
N ARG A 431 20.61 9.71 -5.99
CA ARG A 431 21.52 10.87 -5.95
C ARG A 431 22.88 10.51 -5.34
N GLY A 432 22.90 9.83 -4.19
CA GLY A 432 24.14 9.44 -3.52
C GLY A 432 24.97 8.43 -4.32
N VAL A 433 24.33 7.53 -5.06
CA VAL A 433 25.02 6.62 -6.00
C VAL A 433 25.64 7.41 -7.14
N ARG A 434 24.88 8.31 -7.77
CA ARG A 434 25.35 9.13 -8.90
C ARG A 434 26.52 10.03 -8.52
N GLU A 435 26.49 10.63 -7.33
CA GLU A 435 27.59 11.44 -6.79
C GLU A 435 28.85 10.58 -6.58
N ARG A 436 28.72 9.41 -5.95
CA ARG A 436 29.84 8.47 -5.80
C ARG A 436 30.42 8.00 -7.13
N ILE A 437 29.58 7.71 -8.13
CA ILE A 437 30.07 7.32 -9.46
C ILE A 437 30.79 8.48 -10.13
N ARG A 438 30.22 9.69 -10.09
CA ARG A 438 30.84 10.88 -10.67
C ARG A 438 32.23 11.12 -10.08
N GLU A 439 32.38 11.00 -8.76
CA GLU A 439 33.61 11.37 -8.05
C GLU A 439 34.67 10.25 -8.01
N MET A 440 34.35 9.04 -8.45
CA MET A 440 35.27 7.91 -8.29
C MET A 440 36.54 8.03 -9.15
N PRO A 441 37.69 7.49 -8.71
CA PRO A 441 38.93 7.60 -9.45
C PRO A 441 38.88 6.99 -10.85
N PHE A 442 38.12 5.92 -11.07
CA PHE A 442 37.97 5.31 -12.41
C PHE A 442 37.42 6.33 -13.42
N ILE A 443 36.29 6.98 -13.10
CA ILE A 443 35.63 7.97 -13.94
C ILE A 443 36.49 9.24 -14.11
N GLN A 444 37.06 9.76 -13.01
CA GLN A 444 37.88 10.98 -13.07
C GLN A 444 39.16 10.76 -13.89
N ARG A 445 39.86 9.64 -13.68
CA ARG A 445 41.07 9.32 -14.46
C ARG A 445 40.74 9.02 -15.92
N MET A 446 39.58 8.43 -16.21
CA MET A 446 39.12 8.24 -17.58
C MET A 446 38.89 9.59 -18.27
N LEU A 447 38.17 10.52 -17.62
CA LEU A 447 37.98 11.90 -18.13
C LEU A 447 39.30 12.65 -18.32
N ASP A 448 40.28 12.44 -17.43
CA ASP A 448 41.60 13.05 -17.54
C ASP A 448 42.52 12.42 -18.59
N GLY A 449 42.13 11.26 -19.14
CA GLY A 449 43.00 10.45 -20.02
C GLY A 449 44.18 9.80 -19.29
N THR A 450 44.12 9.67 -17.95
CA THR A 450 45.18 9.14 -17.09
C THR A 450 44.87 7.79 -16.45
N LEU A 451 43.70 7.21 -16.77
CA LEU A 451 43.36 5.84 -16.38
C LEU A 451 44.38 4.88 -16.99
N ASP A 452 44.76 3.84 -16.24
CA ASP A 452 45.67 2.83 -16.75
C ASP A 452 44.93 1.95 -17.77
N LEU A 453 45.56 1.62 -18.89
CA LEU A 453 44.94 0.81 -19.93
C LEU A 453 44.61 -0.61 -19.44
N LEU A 454 45.32 -1.15 -18.44
CA LEU A 454 44.98 -2.43 -17.80
C LEU A 454 43.71 -2.33 -16.96
N ASP A 455 43.53 -1.23 -16.23
CA ASP A 455 42.34 -0.98 -15.42
C ASP A 455 41.09 -0.87 -16.33
N PHE A 456 41.24 -0.14 -17.45
CA PHE A 456 40.17 0.00 -18.44
C PHE A 456 39.91 -1.31 -19.23
N SER A 457 40.96 -2.04 -19.61
CA SER A 457 40.83 -3.35 -20.27
C SER A 457 40.14 -4.38 -19.36
N PHE A 458 40.46 -4.40 -18.06
CA PHE A 458 39.78 -5.26 -17.10
C PHE A 458 38.28 -4.91 -17.01
N TYR A 459 37.94 -3.63 -16.92
CA TYR A 459 36.56 -3.17 -16.95
C TYR A 459 35.83 -3.63 -18.22
N LEU A 460 36.41 -3.41 -19.42
CA LEU A 460 35.79 -3.85 -20.67
C LEU A 460 35.59 -5.36 -20.76
N HIS A 461 36.52 -6.16 -20.23
CA HIS A 461 36.33 -7.61 -20.16
C HIS A 461 35.17 -8.03 -19.25
N GLN A 462 34.98 -7.33 -18.14
CA GLN A 462 33.81 -7.59 -17.29
C GLN A 462 32.52 -7.10 -17.94
N ASP A 463 32.57 -5.99 -18.68
CA ASP A 463 31.43 -5.43 -19.41
C ASP A 463 30.98 -6.37 -20.53
N ASP A 464 31.93 -6.99 -21.23
CA ASP A 464 31.67 -8.03 -22.23
C ASP A 464 30.86 -9.21 -21.65
N LEU A 465 31.31 -9.75 -20.51
CA LEU A 465 30.62 -10.83 -19.80
C LEU A 465 29.24 -10.39 -19.30
N TYR A 466 29.12 -9.15 -18.80
CA TYR A 466 27.85 -8.58 -18.36
C TYR A 466 26.87 -8.42 -19.51
N LEU A 467 27.30 -7.88 -20.65
CA LEU A 467 26.45 -7.61 -21.81
C LEU A 467 25.89 -8.87 -22.45
N THR A 468 26.62 -10.00 -22.40
CA THR A 468 26.08 -11.30 -22.84
C THR A 468 24.82 -11.69 -22.06
N ASP A 469 24.88 -11.65 -20.73
CA ASP A 469 23.73 -11.96 -19.86
C ASP A 469 22.66 -10.87 -19.91
N TYR A 470 23.06 -9.60 -19.91
CA TYR A 470 22.16 -8.45 -20.01
C TYR A 470 21.35 -8.46 -21.31
N SER A 471 21.96 -8.79 -22.45
CA SER A 471 21.25 -8.95 -23.72
C SER A 471 20.19 -10.06 -23.66
N SER A 472 20.45 -11.12 -22.89
CA SER A 472 19.47 -12.19 -22.65
C SER A 472 18.30 -11.70 -21.78
N LEU A 473 18.57 -10.85 -20.79
CA LEU A 473 17.53 -10.21 -19.98
C LEU A 473 16.66 -9.26 -20.80
N LEU A 474 17.24 -8.47 -21.70
CA LEU A 474 16.50 -7.62 -22.63
C LEU A 474 15.65 -8.44 -23.60
N ALA A 475 16.17 -9.56 -24.13
CA ALA A 475 15.39 -10.47 -24.94
C ALA A 475 14.20 -11.06 -24.16
N LEU A 476 14.40 -11.40 -22.88
CA LEU A 476 13.32 -11.84 -21.99
C LEU A 476 12.29 -10.73 -21.74
N ALA A 477 12.72 -9.48 -21.56
CA ALA A 477 11.84 -8.32 -21.44
C ALA A 477 10.98 -8.16 -22.70
N SER A 478 11.56 -8.37 -23.89
CA SER A 478 10.81 -8.39 -25.15
C SER A 478 9.74 -9.49 -25.15
N VAL A 479 10.06 -10.71 -24.70
CA VAL A 479 9.07 -11.79 -24.63
C VAL A 479 7.92 -11.45 -23.68
N ARG A 480 8.22 -10.83 -22.54
CA ARG A 480 7.24 -10.52 -21.49
C ARG A 480 6.47 -9.22 -21.70
N ALA A 481 6.91 -8.37 -22.61
CA ALA A 481 6.27 -7.09 -22.86
C ALA A 481 4.79 -7.25 -23.28
N ASP A 482 3.95 -6.39 -22.72
CA ASP A 482 2.50 -6.33 -22.88
C ASP A 482 2.07 -5.60 -24.16
N THR A 483 2.92 -4.73 -24.69
CA THR A 483 2.67 -3.96 -25.93
C THR A 483 3.66 -4.31 -27.03
N LEU A 484 3.19 -4.30 -28.29
CA LEU A 484 4.06 -4.52 -29.46
C LEU A 484 5.21 -3.51 -29.55
N HIS A 485 4.99 -2.28 -29.10
CA HIS A 485 6.03 -1.26 -29.10
C HIS A 485 7.17 -1.65 -28.16
N ASP A 486 6.86 -2.10 -26.94
CA ASP A 486 7.89 -2.48 -25.98
C ASP A 486 8.59 -3.77 -26.38
N ARG A 487 7.85 -4.74 -26.94
CA ARG A 487 8.44 -5.94 -27.54
C ARG A 487 9.52 -5.58 -28.57
N THR A 488 9.19 -4.68 -29.48
CA THR A 488 10.11 -4.23 -30.55
C THR A 488 11.31 -3.49 -29.96
N PHE A 489 11.06 -2.59 -29.01
CA PHE A 489 12.12 -1.83 -28.34
C PHE A 489 13.13 -2.75 -27.65
N PHE A 490 12.68 -3.66 -26.77
CA PHE A 490 13.57 -4.57 -26.06
C PHE A 490 14.27 -5.57 -26.98
N ALA A 491 13.63 -6.01 -28.06
CA ALA A 491 14.28 -6.86 -29.06
C ALA A 491 15.43 -6.13 -29.76
N HIS A 492 15.23 -4.87 -30.15
CA HIS A 492 16.31 -4.05 -30.72
C HIS A 492 17.40 -3.72 -29.71
N ALA A 493 17.04 -3.46 -28.45
CA ALA A 493 18.02 -3.21 -27.40
C ALA A 493 18.90 -4.44 -27.12
N ALA A 494 18.31 -5.63 -27.09
CA ALA A 494 19.03 -6.90 -26.96
C ALA A 494 20.02 -7.12 -28.13
N ALA A 495 19.57 -6.86 -29.37
CA ALA A 495 20.45 -6.93 -30.53
C ALA A 495 21.59 -5.90 -30.45
N GLY A 496 21.29 -4.67 -30.00
CA GLY A 496 22.29 -3.61 -29.82
C GLY A 496 23.37 -3.95 -28.78
N GLY A 497 23.03 -4.69 -27.71
CA GLY A 497 24.00 -5.19 -26.74
C GLY A 497 25.00 -6.16 -27.37
N VAL A 498 24.51 -7.10 -28.19
CA VAL A 498 25.35 -8.02 -28.98
C VAL A 498 26.23 -7.26 -29.98
N ASP A 499 25.68 -6.24 -30.65
CA ASP A 499 26.45 -5.43 -31.58
C ASP A 499 27.58 -4.65 -30.88
N ALA A 500 27.36 -4.19 -29.63
CA ALA A 500 28.37 -3.51 -28.82
C ALA A 500 29.55 -4.44 -28.46
N GLU A 501 29.25 -5.68 -28.05
CA GLU A 501 30.24 -6.75 -27.80
C GLU A 501 31.07 -7.04 -29.07
N VAL A 502 30.39 -7.28 -30.20
CA VAL A 502 31.05 -7.68 -31.45
C VAL A 502 31.87 -6.54 -32.09
N SER A 503 31.39 -5.30 -32.00
CA SER A 503 31.93 -4.19 -32.81
C SER A 503 32.89 -3.31 -32.03
N PHE A 504 32.53 -2.89 -30.81
CA PHE A 504 33.31 -1.91 -30.04
C PHE A 504 34.38 -2.57 -29.18
N HIS A 505 34.03 -3.57 -28.36
CA HIS A 505 34.98 -4.22 -27.44
C HIS A 505 36.07 -4.97 -28.20
N GLY A 506 35.69 -5.81 -29.16
CA GLY A 506 36.63 -6.58 -29.98
C GLY A 506 37.63 -5.68 -30.73
N GLN A 507 37.16 -4.59 -31.34
CA GLN A 507 38.03 -3.63 -32.02
C GLN A 507 38.96 -2.91 -31.05
N TRP A 508 38.45 -2.46 -29.90
CA TRP A 508 39.25 -1.76 -28.90
C TRP A 508 40.40 -2.63 -28.36
N PHE A 509 40.14 -3.91 -28.04
CA PHE A 509 41.18 -4.83 -27.58
C PHE A 509 42.30 -5.00 -28.60
N VAL A 510 41.94 -5.22 -29.88
CA VAL A 510 42.92 -5.38 -30.97
C VAL A 510 43.75 -4.11 -31.16
N GLU A 511 43.12 -2.94 -31.18
CA GLU A 511 43.79 -1.65 -31.36
C GLU A 511 44.79 -1.33 -30.24
N HIS A 512 44.50 -1.74 -29.00
CA HIS A 512 45.31 -1.47 -27.82
C HIS A 512 46.22 -2.64 -27.40
N GLY A 513 46.24 -3.73 -28.17
CA GLY A 513 47.14 -4.86 -27.96
C GLY A 513 46.74 -5.82 -26.83
N PHE A 514 45.45 -5.88 -26.49
CA PHE A 514 44.89 -6.82 -25.52
C PHE A 514 44.24 -8.03 -26.23
N SER A 515 44.13 -9.16 -25.51
CA SER A 515 43.43 -10.34 -26.02
C SER A 515 41.93 -10.09 -26.00
N PRO A 516 41.17 -10.41 -27.06
CA PRO A 516 39.71 -10.37 -27.03
C PRO A 516 39.09 -11.62 -26.38
N GLU A 517 39.89 -12.58 -25.90
CA GLU A 517 39.36 -13.79 -25.27
C GLU A 517 38.68 -13.48 -23.92
N PRO A 518 37.53 -14.13 -23.61
CA PRO A 518 36.81 -13.90 -22.36
C PRO A 518 37.70 -14.14 -21.13
N GLN A 519 37.60 -13.23 -20.16
CA GLN A 519 38.26 -13.36 -18.86
C GLN A 519 37.37 -14.09 -17.85
N THR A 520 37.93 -14.45 -16.70
CA THR A 520 37.11 -14.98 -15.59
C THR A 520 36.21 -13.87 -15.05
N MET A 521 34.93 -14.19 -14.86
CA MET A 521 33.95 -13.30 -14.27
C MET A 521 34.34 -12.96 -12.82
N SER A 522 34.28 -11.67 -12.47
CA SER A 522 34.54 -11.21 -11.10
C SER A 522 33.34 -11.50 -10.19
N THR A 523 33.56 -11.47 -8.88
CA THR A 523 32.46 -11.58 -7.90
C THR A 523 31.48 -10.42 -7.99
N VAL A 524 31.94 -9.23 -8.41
CA VAL A 524 31.09 -8.05 -8.59
C VAL A 524 30.16 -8.24 -9.78
N THR A 525 30.69 -8.67 -10.92
CA THR A 525 29.93 -8.95 -12.14
C THR A 525 28.93 -10.09 -11.91
N ALA A 526 29.38 -11.19 -11.28
CA ALA A 526 28.51 -12.32 -10.94
C ALA A 526 27.38 -11.93 -9.98
N ALA A 527 27.66 -11.05 -9.00
CA ALA A 527 26.65 -10.57 -8.08
C ALA A 527 25.60 -9.67 -8.76
N TYR A 528 26.04 -8.84 -9.72
CA TYR A 528 25.14 -7.98 -10.50
C TYR A 528 24.20 -8.83 -11.36
N ILE A 529 24.75 -9.69 -12.22
CA ILE A 529 23.98 -10.62 -13.06
C ILE A 529 23.04 -11.46 -12.17
N GLY A 530 23.54 -11.99 -11.06
CA GLY A 530 22.75 -12.78 -10.13
C GLY A 530 21.56 -12.01 -9.53
N HIS A 531 21.68 -10.70 -9.29
CA HIS A 531 20.56 -9.85 -8.86
C HIS A 531 19.52 -9.72 -9.97
N GLU A 532 19.94 -9.33 -11.17
CA GLU A 532 19.03 -9.11 -12.30
C GLU A 532 18.28 -10.39 -12.67
N HIS A 533 18.96 -11.54 -12.70
CA HIS A 533 18.34 -12.84 -12.95
C HIS A 533 17.37 -13.26 -11.86
N ARG A 534 17.66 -13.03 -10.57
CA ARG A 534 16.69 -13.32 -9.48
C ARG A 534 15.40 -12.52 -9.66
N VAL A 535 15.51 -11.25 -10.04
CA VAL A 535 14.35 -10.41 -10.34
C VAL A 535 13.65 -10.89 -11.61
N ALA A 536 14.38 -11.27 -12.65
CA ALA A 536 13.80 -11.81 -13.87
C ALA A 536 13.05 -13.13 -13.63
N ASP A 537 13.58 -14.03 -12.82
CA ASP A 537 12.99 -15.36 -12.60
C ASP A 537 11.71 -15.31 -11.76
N SER A 538 11.66 -14.41 -10.78
CA SER A 538 10.55 -14.35 -9.79
C SER A 538 9.64 -13.13 -9.93
N GLY A 539 10.07 -12.10 -10.65
CA GLY A 539 9.40 -10.81 -10.73
C GLY A 539 8.49 -10.63 -11.95
N SER A 540 7.68 -9.58 -11.88
CA SER A 540 6.81 -9.15 -12.98
C SER A 540 7.61 -8.57 -14.16
N TYR A 541 6.96 -8.41 -15.31
CA TYR A 541 7.54 -7.65 -16.44
C TYR A 541 7.96 -6.23 -16.02
N ALA A 542 7.19 -5.58 -15.15
CA ALA A 542 7.51 -4.25 -14.64
C ALA A 542 8.79 -4.23 -13.81
N GLN A 543 8.99 -5.24 -12.94
CA GLN A 543 10.23 -5.40 -12.20
C GLN A 543 11.42 -5.70 -13.12
N LEU A 544 11.21 -6.51 -14.17
CA LEU A 544 12.24 -6.78 -15.17
C LEU A 544 12.64 -5.52 -15.95
N ALA A 545 11.70 -4.67 -16.36
CA ALA A 545 12.04 -3.38 -16.97
C ALA A 545 12.81 -2.49 -15.97
N ALA A 546 12.35 -2.40 -14.72
CA ALA A 546 12.98 -1.58 -13.71
C ALA A 546 14.40 -2.06 -13.31
N VAL A 547 14.66 -3.37 -13.31
CA VAL A 547 15.97 -3.91 -12.90
C VAL A 547 17.05 -3.65 -13.94
N VAL A 548 16.69 -3.60 -15.23
CA VAL A 548 17.62 -3.32 -16.33
C VAL A 548 17.79 -1.82 -16.61
N MET A 549 16.82 -0.99 -16.20
CA MET A 549 16.82 0.46 -16.43
C MET A 549 18.10 1.19 -15.97
N PRO A 550 18.71 0.89 -14.80
CA PRO A 550 19.90 1.61 -14.33
C PRO A 550 21.08 1.53 -15.29
N CYS A 551 21.29 0.39 -15.95
CA CYS A 551 22.34 0.25 -16.98
C CYS A 551 22.11 1.23 -18.13
N PHE A 552 20.88 1.39 -18.64
CA PHE A 552 20.58 2.44 -19.64
C PHE A 552 20.86 3.85 -19.09
N TRP A 553 20.24 4.18 -17.96
CA TRP A 553 20.13 5.57 -17.55
C TRP A 553 21.40 6.09 -16.87
N LEU A 554 22.02 5.31 -15.99
CA LEU A 554 23.25 5.73 -15.32
C LEU A 554 24.39 5.87 -16.33
N TYR A 555 24.56 4.93 -17.26
CA TYR A 555 25.56 5.09 -18.34
C TYR A 555 25.30 6.31 -19.21
N GLY A 556 24.05 6.53 -19.65
CA GLY A 556 23.72 7.70 -20.48
C GLY A 556 23.98 9.01 -19.75
N ALA A 557 23.64 9.07 -18.46
CA ALA A 557 23.89 10.24 -17.63
C ALA A 557 25.39 10.48 -17.38
N ILE A 558 26.17 9.42 -17.14
CA ILE A 558 27.63 9.52 -16.99
C ILE A 558 28.27 9.98 -18.30
N GLY A 559 27.87 9.39 -19.43
CA GLY A 559 28.37 9.78 -20.76
C GLY A 559 28.11 11.26 -21.08
N LEU A 560 26.88 11.74 -20.83
CA LEU A 560 26.52 13.15 -21.00
C LEU A 560 27.31 14.07 -20.06
N ASP A 561 27.51 13.66 -18.81
CA ASP A 561 28.25 14.45 -17.83
C ASP A 561 29.75 14.54 -18.19
N ILE A 562 30.37 13.44 -18.58
CA ILE A 562 31.76 13.40 -19.04
C ILE A 562 31.92 14.21 -20.33
N MET A 563 30.99 14.10 -21.29
CA MET A 563 31.01 14.91 -22.51
C MET A 563 30.95 16.40 -22.19
N LYS A 564 30.09 16.82 -21.25
CA LYS A 564 30.01 18.20 -20.80
C LYS A 564 31.32 18.65 -20.16
N GLN A 565 31.88 17.87 -19.24
CA GLN A 565 33.15 18.19 -18.59
C GLN A 565 34.32 18.24 -19.59
N ALA A 566 34.36 17.34 -20.58
CA ALA A 566 35.35 17.34 -21.64
C ALA A 566 35.23 18.61 -22.51
N ALA A 567 34.02 19.05 -22.84
CA ALA A 567 33.78 20.30 -23.56
C ALA A 567 34.22 21.53 -22.75
N ASP A 568 33.86 21.60 -21.47
CA ASP A 568 34.25 22.69 -20.56
C ASP A 568 35.79 22.79 -20.43
N ARG A 569 36.47 21.64 -20.45
CA ARG A 569 37.94 21.52 -20.39
C ARG A 569 38.63 21.60 -21.76
N ARG A 570 37.86 21.66 -22.86
CA ARG A 570 38.34 21.66 -24.25
C ARG A 570 39.26 20.48 -24.57
N LEU A 571 38.89 19.28 -24.10
CA LEU A 571 39.57 18.04 -24.45
C LEU A 571 39.27 17.67 -25.91
N ASP A 572 40.30 17.24 -26.64
CA ASP A 572 40.15 16.69 -27.98
C ASP A 572 39.81 15.20 -27.89
N LEU A 573 38.54 14.86 -28.10
CA LEU A 573 38.07 13.47 -28.01
C LEU A 573 38.57 12.58 -29.17
N ASP A 574 39.09 13.15 -30.25
CA ASP A 574 39.60 12.35 -31.38
C ASP A 574 40.97 11.76 -31.05
N SER A 575 41.79 12.47 -30.26
CA SER A 575 43.08 11.99 -29.75
C SER A 575 43.02 11.43 -28.32
N HIS A 576 41.86 11.51 -27.65
CA HIS A 576 41.69 11.04 -26.29
C HIS A 576 41.66 9.50 -26.21
N PRO A 577 42.43 8.84 -25.31
CA PRO A 577 42.51 7.38 -25.23
C PRO A 577 41.16 6.67 -25.04
N TYR A 578 40.22 7.35 -24.37
CA TYR A 578 38.88 6.84 -24.08
C TYR A 578 37.77 7.57 -24.85
N GLY A 579 38.13 8.38 -25.86
CA GLY A 579 37.19 9.26 -26.56
C GLY A 579 36.06 8.52 -27.28
N ALA A 580 36.31 7.29 -27.76
CA ALA A 580 35.29 6.48 -28.41
C ALA A 580 34.19 6.03 -27.42
N TRP A 581 34.57 5.58 -26.22
CA TRP A 581 33.63 5.24 -25.14
C TRP A 581 32.78 6.46 -24.74
N ILE A 582 33.42 7.62 -24.58
CA ILE A 582 32.74 8.88 -24.21
C ILE A 582 31.68 9.27 -25.26
N ARG A 583 31.99 9.11 -26.55
CA ARG A 583 31.04 9.39 -27.64
C ARG A 583 29.88 8.41 -27.68
N GLN A 584 30.15 7.12 -27.48
CA GLN A 584 29.11 6.08 -27.54
C GLN A 584 27.98 6.32 -26.54
N TYR A 585 28.31 6.54 -25.26
CA TYR A 585 27.28 6.73 -24.22
C TYR A 585 26.72 8.16 -24.17
N SER A 586 27.33 9.11 -24.89
CA SER A 586 26.76 10.46 -25.09
C SER A 586 26.00 10.61 -26.42
N ASP A 587 25.93 9.56 -27.23
CA ASP A 587 25.29 9.60 -28.55
C ASP A 587 23.76 9.77 -28.48
N THR A 588 23.20 10.37 -29.53
CA THR A 588 21.76 10.63 -29.64
C THR A 588 20.94 9.34 -29.72
N SER A 589 21.43 8.30 -30.41
CA SER A 589 20.72 7.02 -30.56
C SER A 589 20.64 6.27 -29.22
N PHE A 590 21.72 6.27 -28.44
CA PHE A 590 21.74 5.70 -27.10
C PHE A 590 20.77 6.43 -26.17
N ASN A 591 20.83 7.77 -26.13
CA ASN A 591 19.93 8.56 -25.28
C ASN A 591 18.46 8.47 -25.71
N THR A 592 18.18 8.17 -26.98
CA THR A 592 16.81 7.85 -27.44
C THR A 592 16.32 6.54 -26.83
N SER A 593 17.18 5.54 -26.73
CA SER A 593 16.89 4.26 -26.08
C SER A 593 16.69 4.43 -24.57
N VAL A 594 17.52 5.25 -23.92
CA VAL A 594 17.34 5.63 -22.50
C VAL A 594 15.96 6.26 -22.30
N ALA A 595 15.60 7.29 -23.08
CA ALA A 595 14.31 7.93 -22.96
C ALA A 595 13.13 6.96 -23.15
N ARG A 596 13.30 5.95 -24.01
CA ARG A 596 12.28 4.92 -24.22
C ARG A 596 12.15 4.00 -23.01
N GLU A 597 13.25 3.53 -22.45
CA GLU A 597 13.26 2.69 -21.25
C GLU A 597 12.57 3.40 -20.06
N LEU A 598 12.91 4.69 -19.85
CA LEU A 598 12.27 5.52 -18.81
C LEU A 598 10.76 5.64 -19.00
N ALA A 599 10.30 5.78 -20.25
CA ALA A 599 8.87 5.83 -20.56
C ALA A 599 8.16 4.50 -20.27
N VAL A 600 8.81 3.36 -20.52
CA VAL A 600 8.29 2.03 -20.19
C VAL A 600 8.13 1.89 -18.68
N CYS A 601 9.18 2.17 -17.89
CA CYS A 601 9.13 2.10 -16.44
C CYS A 601 8.03 3.02 -15.85
N ASN A 602 7.93 4.26 -16.34
CA ASN A 602 6.89 5.19 -15.88
C ASN A 602 5.47 4.69 -16.16
N ARG A 603 5.24 4.08 -17.32
CA ARG A 603 3.95 3.51 -17.68
C ARG A 603 3.60 2.32 -16.77
N LEU A 604 4.51 1.36 -16.65
CA LEU A 604 4.30 0.14 -15.87
C LEU A 604 4.11 0.43 -14.37
N ALA A 605 4.86 1.40 -13.83
CA ALA A 605 4.72 1.84 -12.45
C ALA A 605 3.35 2.50 -12.17
N ARG A 606 2.84 3.29 -13.12
CA ARG A 606 1.53 3.96 -13.02
C ARG A 606 0.36 2.98 -13.14
N GLU A 607 0.50 1.97 -13.99
CA GLU A 607 -0.56 0.97 -14.27
C GLU A 607 -0.56 -0.17 -13.24
N GLY A 608 0.54 -0.35 -12.50
CA GLY A 608 0.69 -1.39 -11.49
C GLY A 608 0.04 -1.08 -10.14
N SER A 609 0.16 -2.03 -9.22
CA SER A 609 -0.16 -1.81 -7.80
C SER A 609 0.97 -1.08 -7.08
N ARG A 610 0.70 -0.52 -5.89
CA ARG A 610 1.75 0.03 -5.03
C ARG A 610 2.84 -1.00 -4.71
N ALA A 611 2.46 -2.25 -4.42
CA ALA A 611 3.42 -3.32 -4.18
C ALA A 611 4.36 -3.56 -5.37
N ASN A 612 3.83 -3.48 -6.61
CA ASN A 612 4.65 -3.57 -7.80
C ASN A 612 5.54 -2.33 -7.99
N TYR A 613 5.04 -1.13 -7.71
CA TYR A 613 5.83 0.11 -7.70
C TYR A 613 7.03 0.02 -6.75
N ASP A 614 6.80 -0.41 -5.51
CA ASP A 614 7.84 -0.54 -4.50
C ASP A 614 8.86 -1.62 -4.91
N ALA A 615 8.40 -2.77 -5.43
CA ALA A 615 9.29 -3.83 -5.92
C ALA A 615 10.12 -3.42 -7.16
N MET A 616 9.56 -2.60 -8.05
CA MET A 616 10.32 -1.99 -9.15
C MET A 616 11.41 -1.06 -8.62
N MET A 617 11.07 -0.23 -7.63
CA MET A 617 12.01 0.71 -7.03
C MET A 617 13.18 -0.03 -6.37
N ASP A 618 12.88 -1.04 -5.54
CA ASP A 618 13.90 -1.85 -4.87
C ASP A 618 14.86 -2.51 -5.88
N ALA A 619 14.31 -3.12 -6.93
CA ALA A 619 15.10 -3.75 -7.98
C ALA A 619 16.06 -2.75 -8.65
N ALA A 620 15.55 -1.56 -9.02
CA ALA A 620 16.34 -0.51 -9.66
C ALA A 620 17.39 0.09 -8.73
N LEU A 621 17.09 0.28 -7.44
CA LEU A 621 18.05 0.80 -6.46
C LEU A 621 19.21 -0.17 -6.23
N ILE A 622 18.93 -1.47 -6.11
CA ILE A 622 19.97 -2.50 -5.95
C ILE A 622 20.84 -2.58 -7.21
N SER A 623 20.26 -2.58 -8.41
CA SER A 623 21.02 -2.51 -9.67
C SER A 623 21.92 -1.27 -9.72
N SER A 624 21.44 -0.13 -9.21
CA SER A 624 22.23 1.11 -9.17
C SER A 624 23.45 1.02 -8.24
N GLU A 625 23.35 0.31 -7.12
CA GLU A 625 24.51 0.02 -6.27
C GLU A 625 25.49 -0.94 -6.96
N HIS A 626 24.99 -1.92 -7.71
CA HIS A 626 25.84 -2.78 -8.53
C HIS A 626 26.56 -2.00 -9.63
N GLU A 627 25.92 -1.03 -10.28
CA GLU A 627 26.59 -0.13 -11.25
C GLU A 627 27.78 0.59 -10.62
N TYR A 628 27.60 1.14 -9.41
CA TYR A 628 28.69 1.77 -8.67
C TYR A 628 29.85 0.78 -8.42
N LEU A 629 29.56 -0.42 -7.93
CA LEU A 629 30.57 -1.44 -7.69
C LEU A 629 31.25 -1.89 -8.99
N PHE A 630 30.50 -1.94 -10.08
CA PHE A 630 30.95 -2.36 -11.40
C PHE A 630 31.96 -1.38 -12.02
N PHE A 631 31.74 -0.07 -11.90
CA PHE A 631 32.77 0.90 -12.27
C PHE A 631 33.96 0.86 -11.30
N ASN A 632 33.72 0.70 -10.00
CA ASN A 632 34.77 0.73 -9.00
C ASN A 632 35.75 -0.45 -9.11
N GLN A 633 35.29 -1.64 -9.53
CA GLN A 633 36.18 -2.80 -9.74
C GLN A 633 37.23 -2.59 -10.84
N GLY A 634 37.04 -1.59 -11.73
CA GLY A 634 38.06 -1.23 -12.73
C GLY A 634 39.39 -0.79 -12.10
N ILE A 635 39.35 -0.12 -10.94
CA ILE A 635 40.55 0.33 -10.19
C ILE A 635 40.87 -0.56 -8.99
N ASP A 636 39.88 -1.22 -8.39
CA ASP A 636 40.03 -2.11 -7.23
C ASP A 636 40.19 -3.59 -7.63
N ARG A 637 40.75 -3.85 -8.83
CA ARG A 637 40.85 -5.20 -9.41
C ARG A 637 41.39 -6.22 -8.39
N PRO A 638 40.73 -7.38 -8.21
CA PRO A 638 41.32 -8.47 -7.43
C PRO A 638 42.71 -8.78 -7.99
N ALA A 639 43.71 -8.95 -7.13
CA ALA A 639 45.04 -9.35 -7.57
C ALA A 639 44.91 -10.68 -8.34
N LEU A 640 44.94 -10.62 -9.67
CA LEU A 640 44.94 -11.81 -10.51
C LEU A 640 46.22 -12.59 -10.17
N VAL A 641 46.03 -13.82 -9.69
CA VAL A 641 47.12 -14.76 -9.42
C VAL A 641 47.86 -14.99 -10.74
N ARG A 642 49.17 -14.69 -10.75
CA ARG A 642 50.06 -15.01 -11.86
C ARG A 642 50.26 -16.50 -12.03
#